data_AF-A0A2N9GJX0-F1
#
_entry.id   AF-A0A2N9GJX0-F1
#
_cell.length_a   1.000
_cell.length_b   1.000
_cell.length_c   1.000
_cell.angle_alpha   90.00
_cell.angle_beta   90.00
_cell.angle_gamma   90.00
#
_symmetry.space_group_name_H-M   'P 1'
#
loop_
_entity.id
_entity.type
_entity.pdbx_description
1 polymer ?
#
loop_
_entity_poly.entity_id
_entity_poly.type
_entity_poly.pdbx_seq_one_letter_code
_entity_poly.pdbx_strand_id
1 'polypeptide(L)'
;MSLEISNCPDLRSISISAYQNVWDFCKSFPSLQISWGGVEGSTSSATTLDIYRRIDYFIRGVASLRRLRCLVMSKCGVENLPKRLESCEELVISNCPNLRGDCWGDLHSLTKLEIENCPKFSSWVSIQGAASLRRLVVSSCGVENLPKQLESCKELIISNCPNLRSDYWGELHSLTRLEIENCPNLTSFASMQGAASLRRLVVSSCGVEDLPKRLELCEELIISNCRNLRGGYWGDLRSLTKLEIEKCPNLKSFATIHGAASLRRLVVSSCGVKSLPAALRSRTSLKELEILDCPKLMVMPDLPGHSLTRLHVMNCPNLDLRGGPYLEELEIRLCPRLGFFLRLKAARNLEELTIWNCYNLESIPDLRGLLSLTELSIKNCPQLRCTSESLPDGLKTLVISPFCEELQSFPTFISYARFQHSLERLELCGWAILNSLPEEIQRFTAIRFLCINKCDGILALPEWLGNLFSLRSLTVDNCEKLEYFPTAEAMGSLTKLEICDCPALQERCAEYTGTECGATNSSHLERKFDREEVFMVLKDLEGDKEFHTHCKFEKSLNATFIALIPKKRDALNIRDYRPISLVGSMYKLLSKVLANRVKTVLESLIYDSQNAFVGGRQTLDSILIANECLDSRLQNSILGILCKLDIEKAYGHFNWDCLLYLMARMGFGHRWCQWIKTCISTVQFSVLVNGSPAGFFGNSRGLRQGDPLSPLLFLLVMEVLSKMFKKSEEASLICGFMAGVLGGSKVCISHLLFTDNTIVFCDAVPEQVMHIKKELSCFEAVTGLRVNLTKSEMVPVGVGLSVWNSILEKIERRLASWQTLYLSKGGHLTLLKNTLSSLPTYFLSLFTILVSVAQRIEKLQRNFLWGGMGEGVKYHLVSWDQVYSPMDYGGLGVKNLTLFNKALLGKWLWRFGVEESHLWKRVIVAKYGMEWGGWRSKPCRGTHSYGLWKGISWGWYVFLERIEFFVGGGDRIRFWLDKWCGNSPLKDLFPMMFLCSMDCQASVASVLSRSDLHASYAWNISFVRDFNDWELPEVMSFFNFIQTFLPRRETEDKLVWILRKFGQFDVWSYYGALQVSNRPRFLWKSIRGVKAPQRISFFNWTAARGKILTCDNLMKKGHMLAAWCCMCKNGWETGDHLLLHCEVATALWGFVFQMFGSQWVLPAKVIDLLFGWFNGFGKHSSDIWNLVPLCLMWSLWQERNSRIFEDKEKSFLHLQEYFVGLLYDCSRSWGFTTASSLLEFVVSLNVV
;
A
#
# COMPACT_ATOMS: atom_id res chain seq x y z
N MET A 1 42.96 0.32 16.50
CA MET A 1 43.13 -0.93 15.72
C MET A 1 43.67 -0.57 14.36
N SER A 2 44.96 -0.78 14.13
CA SER A 2 45.60 -0.71 12.82
C SER A 2 45.18 -1.93 12.00
N LEU A 3 44.31 -1.74 11.02
CA LEU A 3 43.98 -2.75 10.02
C LEU A 3 45.02 -2.65 8.89
N GLU A 4 45.94 -3.62 8.82
CA GLU A 4 46.78 -3.85 7.65
C GLU A 4 45.89 -4.29 6.48
N ILE A 5 45.62 -3.36 5.56
CA ILE A 5 45.02 -3.64 4.26
C ILE A 5 46.13 -3.46 3.23
N SER A 6 47.00 -4.46 3.06
CA SER A 6 48.17 -4.36 2.18
C SER A 6 48.10 -5.16 0.88
N ASN A 7 47.01 -5.88 0.55
CA ASN A 7 46.95 -6.64 -0.72
C ASN A 7 45.54 -6.83 -1.29
N CYS A 8 45.02 -5.85 -2.03
CA CYS A 8 43.81 -6.00 -2.87
C CYS A 8 43.96 -5.25 -4.21
N PRO A 9 44.51 -5.88 -5.27
CA PRO A 9 44.73 -5.24 -6.58
C PRO A 9 43.44 -4.98 -7.39
N ASP A 10 42.27 -5.48 -6.97
CA ASP A 10 41.00 -5.41 -7.72
C ASP A 10 39.94 -4.43 -7.15
N LEU A 11 40.24 -3.67 -6.09
CA LEU A 11 39.30 -2.64 -5.62
C LEU A 11 39.17 -1.55 -6.71
N ARG A 12 37.96 -1.19 -7.14
CA ARG A 12 37.71 -0.13 -8.15
C ARG A 12 37.11 1.15 -7.57
N SER A 13 36.57 1.10 -6.36
CA SER A 13 35.95 2.24 -5.66
C SER A 13 36.17 2.11 -4.16
N ILE A 14 36.56 3.19 -3.47
CA ILE A 14 36.73 3.21 -2.01
C ILE A 14 35.86 4.33 -1.40
N SER A 15 35.15 4.01 -0.30
CA SER A 15 34.35 4.97 0.46
C SER A 15 34.97 5.14 1.85
N ILE A 16 35.47 6.33 2.17
CA ILE A 16 36.22 6.58 3.40
C ILE A 16 35.42 7.55 4.28
N SER A 17 35.10 7.11 5.51
CA SER A 17 34.62 7.94 6.60
C SER A 17 35.68 7.94 7.72
N ALA A 18 36.41 9.04 7.86
CA ALA A 18 37.28 9.39 9.00
C ALA A 18 38.42 8.40 9.39
N TYR A 19 39.54 8.37 8.65
CA TYR A 19 40.83 7.85 9.17
C TYR A 19 42.05 8.58 8.55
N GLN A 20 43.09 8.79 9.37
CA GLN A 20 44.21 9.70 9.11
C GLN A 20 45.36 9.08 8.25
N ASN A 21 45.37 7.76 8.02
CA ASN A 21 46.55 7.02 7.52
C ASN A 21 46.37 6.17 6.24
N VAL A 22 45.42 6.50 5.34
CA VAL A 22 45.08 5.62 4.18
C VAL A 22 45.73 6.07 2.84
N TRP A 23 46.64 7.04 2.86
CA TRP A 23 47.04 7.78 1.66
C TRP A 23 47.92 7.03 0.67
N ASP A 24 48.87 6.22 1.14
CA ASP A 24 49.70 5.42 0.23
C ASP A 24 48.92 4.31 -0.45
N PHE A 25 47.80 3.88 0.15
CA PHE A 25 46.90 2.87 -0.40
C PHE A 25 45.95 3.43 -1.48
N CYS A 26 45.63 4.73 -1.46
CA CYS A 26 44.66 5.31 -2.38
C CYS A 26 45.20 5.67 -3.78
N LYS A 27 46.53 5.65 -3.97
CA LYS A 27 47.21 6.04 -5.24
C LYS A 27 46.83 5.17 -6.46
N SER A 28 46.27 3.99 -6.23
CA SER A 28 45.95 2.98 -7.25
C SER A 28 44.51 2.99 -7.77
N PHE A 29 43.58 3.76 -7.17
CA PHE A 29 42.15 3.63 -7.47
C PHE A 29 41.57 4.65 -8.48
N PRO A 30 40.70 4.21 -9.42
CA PRO A 30 40.09 5.09 -10.41
C PRO A 30 38.80 5.81 -9.95
N SER A 31 38.19 5.41 -8.83
CA SER A 31 36.98 6.09 -8.28
C SER A 31 37.05 6.22 -6.76
N LEU A 32 36.71 7.41 -6.24
CA LEU A 32 36.81 7.76 -4.82
C LEU A 32 35.54 8.49 -4.35
N GLN A 33 34.91 7.99 -3.27
CA GLN A 33 33.78 8.64 -2.63
C GLN A 33 34.10 9.01 -1.18
N ILE A 34 33.83 10.26 -0.82
CA ILE A 34 34.16 10.82 0.50
C ILE A 34 32.89 11.44 1.08
N SER A 35 32.56 11.06 2.31
CA SER A 35 31.43 11.64 3.04
C SER A 35 31.82 11.86 4.50
N TRP A 36 31.70 13.09 5.01
CA TRP A 36 31.96 13.39 6.41
C TRP A 36 30.65 13.39 7.22
N GLY A 37 30.63 12.61 8.30
CA GLY A 37 29.50 12.53 9.20
C GLY A 37 29.58 13.61 10.28
N GLY A 38 28.79 14.67 10.13
CA GLY A 38 28.35 15.55 11.22
C GLY A 38 29.29 16.71 11.56
N VAL A 39 28.92 17.92 11.12
CA VAL A 39 28.86 19.13 11.95
C VAL A 39 27.82 20.05 11.28
N GLU A 40 26.56 19.99 11.73
CA GLU A 40 25.59 21.07 11.46
C GLU A 40 25.60 22.00 12.68
N GLY A 41 25.95 23.28 12.46
CA GLY A 41 25.61 24.38 13.37
C GLY A 41 26.53 24.62 14.57
N SER A 42 27.16 25.79 14.57
CA SER A 42 27.57 26.59 15.74
C SER A 42 28.42 25.92 16.84
N THR A 43 29.74 26.12 16.79
CA THR A 43 30.53 26.52 17.97
C THR A 43 31.86 27.12 17.52
N SER A 44 32.09 28.38 17.86
CA SER A 44 33.41 29.00 17.85
C SER A 44 34.26 28.38 18.96
N SER A 45 35.01 27.33 18.64
CA SER A 45 36.09 26.85 19.52
C SER A 45 37.28 26.36 18.70
N ALA A 46 38.46 26.48 19.29
CA ALA A 46 39.77 26.23 18.68
C ALA A 46 39.96 24.82 18.05
N THR A 47 39.05 23.88 18.31
CA THR A 47 38.99 22.55 17.69
C THR A 47 38.51 22.58 16.23
N THR A 48 37.76 23.60 15.83
CA THR A 48 37.26 23.74 14.44
C THR A 48 38.38 24.09 13.46
N LEU A 49 39.35 24.91 13.90
CA LEU A 49 40.50 25.32 13.08
C LEU A 49 41.44 24.13 12.76
N ASP A 50 41.54 23.18 13.69
CA ASP A 50 42.37 21.97 13.54
C ASP A 50 41.73 20.97 12.57
N ILE A 51 40.39 20.92 12.51
CA ILE A 51 39.63 20.15 11.51
C ILE A 51 39.78 20.76 10.11
N TYR A 52 39.67 22.09 9.96
CA TYR A 52 39.86 22.76 8.66
C TYR A 52 41.30 22.62 8.13
N ARG A 53 42.34 22.71 9.00
CA ARG A 53 43.74 22.44 8.60
C ARG A 53 43.97 20.99 8.15
N ARG A 54 43.29 20.01 8.78
CA ARG A 54 43.33 18.59 8.36
C ARG A 54 42.61 18.36 7.03
N ILE A 55 41.57 19.13 6.72
CA ILE A 55 40.86 19.10 5.43
C ILE A 55 41.73 19.68 4.29
N ASP A 56 42.48 20.77 4.52
CA ASP A 56 43.41 21.31 3.50
C ASP A 56 44.53 20.30 3.18
N TYR A 57 45.05 19.60 4.20
CA TYR A 57 46.03 18.52 4.01
C TYR A 57 45.44 17.34 3.22
N PHE A 58 44.18 16.99 3.50
CA PHE A 58 43.41 15.97 2.77
C PHE A 58 43.24 16.32 1.27
N ILE A 59 42.88 17.58 0.96
CA ILE A 59 42.70 18.07 -0.42
C ILE A 59 44.04 18.04 -1.20
N ARG A 60 45.16 18.39 -0.56
CA ARG A 60 46.50 18.28 -1.16
C ARG A 60 46.90 16.84 -1.49
N GLY A 61 46.46 15.86 -0.69
CA GLY A 61 46.67 14.44 -0.96
C GLY A 61 45.93 13.94 -2.20
N VAL A 62 44.67 14.36 -2.40
CA VAL A 62 43.86 14.02 -3.58
C VAL A 62 44.51 14.53 -4.88
N ALA A 63 45.16 15.69 -4.85
CA ALA A 63 45.87 16.25 -6.00
C ALA A 63 47.09 15.42 -6.48
N SER A 64 47.52 14.40 -5.72
CA SER A 64 48.60 13.49 -6.09
C SER A 64 48.14 12.22 -6.84
N LEU A 65 46.83 12.01 -6.98
CA LEU A 65 46.22 10.79 -7.51
C LEU A 65 46.06 10.84 -9.05
N ARG A 66 47.09 10.43 -9.79
CA ARG A 66 47.12 10.51 -11.27
C ARG A 66 46.12 9.61 -12.01
N ARG A 67 45.51 8.61 -11.37
CA ARG A 67 44.58 7.64 -11.99
C ARG A 67 43.09 7.88 -11.69
N LEU A 68 42.75 8.93 -10.95
CA LEU A 68 41.40 9.17 -10.46
C LEU A 68 40.47 9.66 -11.60
N ARG A 69 39.45 8.86 -11.95
CA ARG A 69 38.43 9.16 -12.97
C ARG A 69 37.10 9.66 -12.38
N CYS A 70 36.73 9.28 -11.16
CA CYS A 70 35.46 9.69 -10.55
C CYS A 70 35.68 10.10 -9.10
N LEU A 71 35.22 11.30 -8.72
CA LEU A 71 35.34 11.85 -7.38
C LEU A 71 33.98 12.32 -6.87
N VAL A 72 33.54 11.77 -5.75
CA VAL A 72 32.30 12.19 -5.08
C VAL A 72 32.63 12.73 -3.69
N MET A 73 32.23 13.97 -3.41
CA MET A 73 32.47 14.66 -2.14
C MET A 73 31.15 15.11 -1.53
N SER A 74 30.81 14.60 -0.35
CA SER A 74 29.58 14.96 0.34
C SER A 74 29.84 15.42 1.78
N LYS A 75 29.13 16.47 2.22
CA LYS A 75 29.20 16.99 3.60
C LYS A 75 30.62 17.44 4.02
N CYS A 76 31.43 17.93 3.08
CA CYS A 76 32.80 18.33 3.33
C CYS A 76 32.90 19.82 3.74
N GLY A 77 33.76 20.14 4.71
CA GLY A 77 34.14 21.53 5.06
C GLY A 77 35.13 22.17 4.09
N VAL A 78 35.14 21.76 2.82
CA VAL A 78 36.12 22.18 1.81
C VAL A 78 35.81 23.59 1.36
N GLU A 79 36.81 24.48 1.39
CA GLU A 79 36.70 25.84 0.87
C GLU A 79 37.00 25.91 -0.65
N ASN A 80 37.99 25.15 -1.12
CA ASN A 80 38.47 25.14 -2.50
C ASN A 80 38.76 23.72 -3.01
N LEU A 81 38.60 23.51 -4.32
CA LEU A 81 38.88 22.23 -4.98
C LEU A 81 40.41 21.96 -5.12
N PRO A 82 40.83 20.69 -5.25
CA PRO A 82 42.23 20.36 -5.50
C PRO A 82 42.71 20.93 -6.85
N LYS A 83 43.90 21.54 -6.88
CA LYS A 83 44.45 22.23 -8.07
C LYS A 83 44.90 21.31 -9.22
N ARG A 84 44.89 19.98 -9.08
CA ARG A 84 45.34 19.00 -10.12
C ARG A 84 44.43 17.76 -10.17
N LEU A 85 43.48 17.75 -11.12
CA LEU A 85 42.52 16.65 -11.35
C LEU A 85 42.48 16.27 -12.85
N GLU A 86 43.65 16.17 -13.47
CA GLU A 86 43.81 16.06 -14.93
C GLU A 86 43.09 14.84 -15.56
N SER A 87 42.97 13.72 -14.83
CA SER A 87 42.35 12.46 -15.29
C SER A 87 40.90 12.24 -14.84
N CYS A 88 40.31 13.21 -14.11
CA CYS A 88 38.97 13.08 -13.56
C CYS A 88 37.90 13.31 -14.64
N GLU A 89 37.05 12.30 -14.87
CA GLU A 89 35.94 12.30 -15.83
C GLU A 89 34.61 12.69 -15.17
N GLU A 90 34.41 12.38 -13.88
CA GLU A 90 33.18 12.67 -13.13
C GLU A 90 33.47 13.31 -11.76
N LEU A 91 32.86 14.45 -11.48
CA LEU A 91 32.98 15.14 -10.20
C LEU A 91 31.58 15.46 -9.63
N VAL A 92 31.28 14.98 -8.44
CA VAL A 92 30.01 15.24 -7.74
C VAL A 92 30.31 15.83 -6.37
N ILE A 93 29.74 17.00 -6.07
CA ILE A 93 29.93 17.70 -4.81
C ILE A 93 28.56 18.02 -4.21
N SER A 94 28.25 17.53 -3.02
CA SER A 94 26.94 17.75 -2.38
C SER A 94 27.05 18.16 -0.93
N ASN A 95 26.24 19.12 -0.47
CA ASN A 95 26.16 19.54 0.94
C ASN A 95 27.48 20.11 1.50
N CYS A 96 28.21 20.92 0.72
CA CYS A 96 29.48 21.53 1.14
C CYS A 96 29.29 23.05 1.36
N PRO A 97 28.96 23.52 2.58
CA PRO A 97 28.51 24.89 2.82
C PRO A 97 29.61 25.96 2.69
N ASN A 98 30.89 25.56 2.68
CA ASN A 98 32.02 26.48 2.60
C ASN A 98 32.70 26.56 1.23
N LEU A 99 32.25 25.77 0.25
CA LEU A 99 32.84 25.77 -1.09
C LEU A 99 32.60 27.13 -1.77
N ARG A 100 33.67 27.84 -2.14
CA ARG A 100 33.57 29.17 -2.81
C ARG A 100 33.74 29.12 -4.32
N GLY A 101 34.61 28.22 -4.79
CA GLY A 101 34.86 28.04 -6.23
C GLY A 101 35.97 28.93 -6.81
N ASP A 102 36.83 29.49 -5.95
CA ASP A 102 37.83 30.51 -6.35
C ASP A 102 39.01 29.93 -7.16
N CYS A 103 39.20 28.61 -7.14
CA CYS A 103 40.28 27.91 -7.85
C CYS A 103 39.79 26.58 -8.41
N TRP A 104 39.57 26.52 -9.73
CA TRP A 104 39.44 25.29 -10.49
C TRP A 104 40.83 24.92 -11.06
N GLY A 105 41.27 23.67 -10.90
CA GLY A 105 42.49 23.17 -11.53
C GLY A 105 42.29 22.83 -13.01
N ASP A 106 43.30 22.26 -13.66
CA ASP A 106 43.21 21.76 -15.03
C ASP A 106 42.28 20.52 -15.09
N LEU A 107 41.12 20.66 -15.74
CA LEU A 107 40.03 19.66 -15.77
C LEU A 107 39.71 19.19 -17.20
N HIS A 108 40.75 18.90 -17.99
CA HIS A 108 40.63 18.57 -19.42
C HIS A 108 39.79 17.30 -19.71
N SER A 109 39.76 16.34 -18.78
CA SER A 109 39.06 15.06 -18.95
C SER A 109 37.61 15.06 -18.44
N LEU A 110 37.15 16.15 -17.81
CA LEU A 110 35.88 16.16 -17.10
C LEU A 110 34.69 16.12 -18.07
N THR A 111 33.85 15.09 -17.94
CA THR A 111 32.63 14.90 -18.75
C THR A 111 31.35 15.14 -17.96
N LYS A 112 31.38 14.96 -16.63
CA LYS A 112 30.23 15.15 -15.75
C LYS A 112 30.60 15.96 -14.51
N LEU A 113 29.84 17.02 -14.22
CA LEU A 113 29.99 17.85 -13.04
C LEU A 113 28.63 18.06 -12.37
N GLU A 114 28.49 17.71 -11.09
CA GLU A 114 27.28 17.95 -10.30
C GLU A 114 27.64 18.67 -8.99
N ILE A 115 27.01 19.81 -8.72
CA ILE A 115 27.19 20.59 -7.49
C ILE A 115 25.82 20.85 -6.86
N GLU A 116 25.60 20.34 -5.66
CA GLU A 116 24.30 20.40 -4.99
C GLU A 116 24.43 20.92 -3.54
N ASN A 117 23.54 21.82 -3.14
CA ASN A 117 23.47 22.34 -1.76
C ASN A 117 24.80 22.95 -1.26
N CYS A 118 25.39 23.81 -2.09
CA CYS A 118 26.63 24.55 -1.80
C CYS A 118 26.35 26.07 -1.88
N PRO A 119 25.78 26.70 -0.84
CA PRO A 119 25.27 28.07 -0.90
C PRO A 119 26.35 29.15 -1.10
N LYS A 120 27.58 28.94 -0.63
CA LYS A 120 28.70 29.88 -0.83
C LYS A 120 29.39 29.77 -2.19
N PHE A 121 29.01 28.78 -3.00
CA PHE A 121 29.61 28.58 -4.31
C PHE A 121 29.02 29.62 -5.27
N SER A 122 29.83 30.63 -5.64
CA SER A 122 29.37 31.79 -6.42
C SER A 122 30.13 32.01 -7.74
N SER A 123 31.31 31.41 -7.91
CA SER A 123 32.23 31.73 -9.01
C SER A 123 32.78 30.49 -9.74
N TRP A 124 32.99 30.64 -11.06
CA TRP A 124 33.62 29.65 -11.95
C TRP A 124 35.03 30.07 -12.38
N VAL A 125 35.69 30.95 -11.61
CA VAL A 125 37.01 31.51 -11.95
C VAL A 125 38.06 30.40 -12.10
N SER A 126 38.80 30.43 -13.21
CA SER A 126 39.88 29.49 -13.55
C SER A 126 39.46 28.08 -14.01
N ILE A 127 38.21 27.84 -14.43
CA ILE A 127 37.87 26.58 -15.12
C ILE A 127 38.52 26.58 -16.52
N GLN A 128 39.79 26.21 -16.61
CA GLN A 128 40.51 26.03 -17.87
C GLN A 128 40.40 24.55 -18.27
N GLY A 129 39.82 24.29 -19.44
CA GLY A 129 39.85 22.96 -20.05
C GLY A 129 38.57 22.13 -19.95
N ALA A 130 37.44 22.66 -19.49
CA ALA A 130 36.17 21.92 -19.43
C ALA A 130 35.49 21.69 -20.82
N ALA A 131 36.25 21.76 -21.91
CA ALA A 131 35.76 21.55 -23.27
C ALA A 131 35.14 20.16 -23.49
N SER A 132 35.47 19.17 -22.65
CA SER A 132 34.95 17.80 -22.69
C SER A 132 33.62 17.61 -21.92
N LEU A 133 33.12 18.64 -21.23
CA LEU A 133 31.98 18.52 -20.33
C LEU A 133 30.71 18.21 -21.12
N ARG A 134 30.03 17.11 -20.78
CA ARG A 134 28.78 16.64 -21.41
C ARG A 134 27.56 16.87 -20.53
N ARG A 135 27.72 16.90 -19.20
CA ARG A 135 26.64 17.08 -18.25
C ARG A 135 27.05 18.00 -17.10
N LEU A 136 26.24 19.03 -16.86
CA LEU A 136 26.39 19.95 -15.74
C LEU A 136 25.09 20.03 -14.94
N VAL A 137 25.16 19.76 -13.64
CA VAL A 137 24.05 19.93 -12.70
C VAL A 137 24.46 20.89 -11.60
N VAL A 138 23.66 21.92 -11.35
CA VAL A 138 23.89 22.90 -10.27
C VAL A 138 22.59 23.11 -9.52
N SER A 139 22.51 22.68 -8.26
CA SER A 139 21.30 22.85 -7.44
C SER A 139 21.60 23.53 -6.11
N SER A 140 20.76 24.49 -5.71
CA SER A 140 20.84 25.15 -4.40
C SER A 140 22.23 25.78 -4.14
N CYS A 141 22.72 26.55 -5.12
CA CYS A 141 24.01 27.24 -5.09
C CYS A 141 23.86 28.76 -5.26
N GLY A 142 24.89 29.50 -4.82
CA GLY A 142 24.96 30.96 -4.92
C GLY A 142 25.51 31.50 -6.24
N VAL A 143 25.50 30.69 -7.31
CA VAL A 143 26.12 31.02 -8.61
C VAL A 143 25.45 32.21 -9.29
N GLU A 144 26.25 33.16 -9.77
CA GLU A 144 25.75 34.34 -10.48
C GLU A 144 25.71 34.13 -12.01
N ASN A 145 26.67 33.39 -12.55
CA ASN A 145 26.85 33.15 -13.98
C ASN A 145 27.21 31.68 -14.27
N LEU A 146 27.15 31.28 -15.54
CA LEU A 146 27.57 29.96 -16.03
C LEU A 146 29.04 29.96 -16.49
N PRO A 147 29.71 28.79 -16.54
CA PRO A 147 31.08 28.69 -17.07
C PRO A 147 31.12 28.96 -18.58
N LYS A 148 32.18 29.65 -19.04
CA LYS A 148 32.30 30.12 -20.43
C LYS A 148 32.59 29.02 -21.48
N GLN A 149 32.94 27.79 -21.08
CA GLN A 149 33.43 26.71 -21.94
C GLN A 149 32.47 25.49 -21.93
N LEU A 150 31.30 25.61 -22.55
CA LEU A 150 30.23 24.59 -22.54
C LEU A 150 29.87 24.00 -23.92
N GLU A 151 30.76 24.12 -24.90
CA GLU A 151 30.52 23.75 -26.31
C GLU A 151 30.10 22.28 -26.51
N SER A 152 30.65 21.35 -25.72
CA SER A 152 30.34 19.91 -25.76
C SER A 152 29.18 19.48 -24.86
N CYS A 153 28.59 20.41 -24.10
CA CYS A 153 27.58 20.10 -23.09
C CYS A 153 26.28 19.63 -23.74
N LYS A 154 25.78 18.46 -23.33
CA LYS A 154 24.53 17.86 -23.81
C LYS A 154 23.37 18.03 -22.83
N GLU A 155 23.65 18.05 -21.53
CA GLU A 155 22.67 18.17 -20.45
C GLU A 155 23.07 19.28 -19.47
N LEU A 156 22.23 20.30 -19.32
CA LEU A 156 22.40 21.39 -18.36
C LEU A 156 21.15 21.46 -17.47
N ILE A 157 21.33 21.23 -16.16
CA ILE A 157 20.25 21.24 -15.18
C ILE A 157 20.62 22.23 -14.06
N ILE A 158 19.77 23.22 -13.82
CA ILE A 158 19.98 24.24 -12.80
C ILE A 158 18.72 24.39 -11.97
N SER A 159 18.81 24.23 -10.65
CA SER A 159 17.66 24.33 -9.76
C SER A 159 17.97 25.16 -8.51
N ASN A 160 17.02 25.96 -8.03
CA ASN A 160 17.13 26.70 -6.77
C ASN A 160 18.38 27.60 -6.67
N CYS A 161 18.76 28.26 -7.76
CA CYS A 161 19.92 29.18 -7.79
C CYS A 161 19.42 30.64 -7.89
N PRO A 162 19.16 31.32 -6.75
CA PRO A 162 18.49 32.61 -6.77
C PRO A 162 19.33 33.74 -7.36
N ASN A 163 20.66 33.63 -7.35
CA ASN A 163 21.56 34.67 -7.83
C ASN A 163 21.88 34.58 -9.31
N LEU A 164 21.42 33.53 -10.01
CA LEU A 164 21.73 33.32 -11.41
C LEU A 164 21.09 34.42 -12.27
N ARG A 165 21.91 35.25 -12.90
CA ARG A 165 21.51 36.29 -13.85
C ARG A 165 21.83 35.91 -15.30
N SER A 166 22.96 35.22 -15.49
CA SER A 166 23.48 34.70 -16.76
C SER A 166 23.47 35.73 -17.89
N ASP A 167 24.36 36.72 -17.82
CA ASP A 167 24.52 37.74 -18.87
C ASP A 167 25.07 37.13 -20.19
N TYR A 168 25.75 35.98 -20.10
CA TYR A 168 26.36 35.29 -21.23
C TYR A 168 26.23 33.77 -21.09
N TRP A 169 25.54 33.12 -22.05
CA TRP A 169 25.29 31.67 -22.08
C TRP A 169 26.36 30.84 -22.78
N GLY A 170 27.30 31.47 -23.48
CA GLY A 170 28.30 30.78 -24.31
C GLY A 170 27.74 30.13 -25.56
N GLU A 171 28.60 29.40 -26.28
CA GLU A 171 28.24 28.61 -27.45
C GLU A 171 27.77 27.21 -27.00
N LEU A 172 26.47 26.92 -27.10
CA LEU A 172 25.84 25.68 -26.60
C LEU A 172 25.35 24.76 -27.73
N HIS A 173 26.18 24.57 -28.77
CA HIS A 173 25.80 23.86 -30.01
C HIS A 173 25.38 22.39 -29.79
N SER A 174 25.92 21.72 -28.76
CA SER A 174 25.67 20.30 -28.48
C SER A 174 24.50 20.04 -27.52
N LEU A 175 23.85 21.09 -27.00
CA LEU A 175 22.91 20.97 -25.90
C LEU A 175 21.60 20.32 -26.36
N THR A 176 21.24 19.20 -25.71
CA THR A 176 20.02 18.42 -26.00
C THR A 176 18.96 18.53 -24.92
N ARG A 177 19.36 18.78 -23.67
CA ARG A 177 18.45 18.95 -22.52
C ARG A 177 18.86 20.17 -21.70
N LEU A 178 17.90 21.06 -21.47
CA LEU A 178 18.04 22.22 -20.60
C LEU A 178 16.87 22.24 -19.60
N GLU A 179 17.18 22.22 -18.32
CA GLU A 179 16.19 22.31 -17.24
C GLU A 179 16.61 23.41 -16.26
N ILE A 180 15.76 24.42 -16.08
CA ILE A 180 16.03 25.55 -15.19
C ILE A 180 14.81 25.75 -14.29
N GLU A 181 14.99 25.58 -12.99
CA GLU A 181 13.91 25.65 -12.01
C GLU A 181 14.25 26.60 -10.85
N ASN A 182 13.29 27.43 -10.43
CA ASN A 182 13.42 28.31 -9.27
C ASN A 182 14.67 29.23 -9.32
N CYS A 183 14.86 29.89 -10.45
CA CYS A 183 15.93 30.87 -10.69
C CYS A 183 15.31 32.26 -10.99
N PRO A 184 14.83 32.99 -9.97
CA PRO A 184 14.03 34.21 -10.17
C PRO A 184 14.79 35.38 -10.81
N ASN A 185 16.11 35.49 -10.61
CA ASN A 185 16.92 36.58 -11.17
C ASN A 185 17.35 36.35 -12.63
N LEU A 186 17.03 35.20 -13.21
CA LEU A 186 17.29 34.94 -14.62
C LEU A 186 16.21 35.63 -15.46
N THR A 187 16.59 36.68 -16.20
CA THR A 187 15.64 37.55 -16.93
C THR A 187 15.62 37.33 -18.44
N SER A 188 16.67 36.78 -19.06
CA SER A 188 16.74 36.63 -20.52
C SER A 188 17.66 35.49 -20.98
N PHE A 189 17.33 34.90 -22.14
CA PHE A 189 18.18 33.97 -22.91
C PHE A 189 18.83 34.61 -24.15
N ALA A 190 18.80 35.94 -24.28
CA ALA A 190 19.20 36.63 -25.52
C ALA A 190 20.64 36.35 -25.99
N SER A 191 21.56 36.04 -25.07
CA SER A 191 22.96 35.72 -25.39
C SER A 191 23.21 34.24 -25.68
N MET A 192 22.18 33.38 -25.67
CA MET A 192 22.29 31.95 -25.95
C MET A 192 22.42 31.69 -27.46
N GLN A 193 23.62 31.32 -27.90
CA GLN A 193 23.89 30.88 -29.28
C GLN A 193 23.98 29.34 -29.32
N GLY A 194 23.40 28.70 -30.35
CA GLY A 194 23.58 27.25 -30.58
C GLY A 194 22.48 26.31 -30.06
N ALA A 195 21.32 26.79 -29.62
CA ALA A 195 20.22 25.97 -29.10
C ALA A 195 19.53 25.01 -30.11
N ALA A 196 20.06 24.88 -31.34
CA ALA A 196 19.44 24.15 -32.43
C ALA A 196 19.29 22.65 -32.15
N SER A 197 20.16 22.08 -31.32
CA SER A 197 20.18 20.64 -30.95
C SER A 197 19.23 20.28 -29.80
N LEU A 198 18.53 21.27 -29.22
CA LEU A 198 17.76 21.08 -28.00
C LEU A 198 16.51 20.24 -28.27
N ARG A 199 16.37 19.12 -27.55
CA ARG A 199 15.21 18.21 -27.62
C ARG A 199 14.24 18.42 -26.46
N ARG A 200 14.73 18.82 -25.29
CA ARG A 200 13.89 19.05 -24.10
C ARG A 200 14.27 20.35 -23.41
N LEU A 201 13.28 21.18 -23.16
CA LEU A 201 13.40 22.45 -22.45
C LEU A 201 12.38 22.51 -21.32
N VAL A 202 12.85 22.65 -20.07
CA VAL A 202 12.02 22.89 -18.89
C VAL A 202 12.44 24.22 -18.27
N VAL A 203 11.49 25.14 -18.11
CA VAL A 203 11.70 26.41 -17.42
C VAL A 203 10.61 26.61 -16.39
N SER A 204 10.95 26.55 -15.11
CA SER A 204 10.00 26.71 -14.01
C SER A 204 10.42 27.83 -13.05
N SER A 205 9.46 28.66 -12.63
CA SER A 205 9.65 29.66 -11.57
C SER A 205 10.85 30.59 -11.80
N CYS A 206 11.05 31.01 -13.06
CA CYS A 206 12.12 31.91 -13.48
C CYS A 206 11.58 33.29 -13.87
N GLY A 207 12.42 34.33 -13.74
CA GLY A 207 12.10 35.72 -14.07
C GLY A 207 12.16 36.09 -15.56
N VAL A 208 12.21 35.09 -16.45
CA VAL A 208 12.50 35.26 -17.88
C VAL A 208 11.40 35.98 -18.65
N GLU A 209 11.78 36.89 -19.55
CA GLU A 209 10.83 37.63 -20.39
C GLU A 209 10.49 36.93 -21.71
N ASP A 210 11.44 36.16 -22.27
CA ASP A 210 11.30 35.37 -23.50
C ASP A 210 12.11 34.06 -23.41
N LEU A 211 11.84 33.10 -24.29
CA LEU A 211 12.54 31.82 -24.41
C LEU A 211 13.70 31.87 -25.42
N PRO A 212 14.60 30.88 -25.44
CA PRO A 212 15.62 30.80 -26.47
C PRO A 212 15.03 30.70 -27.88
N LYS A 213 15.67 31.37 -28.86
CA LYS A 213 15.31 31.29 -30.28
C LYS A 213 15.93 30.03 -30.92
N ARG A 214 15.32 29.50 -31.98
CA ARG A 214 15.76 28.31 -32.78
C ARG A 214 15.56 26.94 -32.10
N LEU A 215 14.35 26.67 -31.61
CA LEU A 215 13.98 25.40 -30.96
C LEU A 215 13.44 24.33 -31.94
N GLU A 216 14.00 24.21 -33.15
CA GLU A 216 13.41 23.41 -34.24
C GLU A 216 13.37 21.90 -33.97
N LEU A 217 14.37 21.38 -33.25
CA LEU A 217 14.48 19.98 -32.85
C LEU A 217 13.84 19.69 -31.47
N CYS A 218 13.21 20.68 -30.83
CA CYS A 218 12.62 20.52 -29.51
C CYS A 218 11.38 19.62 -29.58
N GLU A 219 11.38 18.53 -28.82
CA GLU A 219 10.31 17.53 -28.71
C GLU A 219 9.40 17.80 -27.50
N GLU A 220 9.97 18.28 -26.39
CA GLU A 220 9.27 18.56 -25.12
C GLU A 220 9.59 19.98 -24.63
N LEU A 221 8.56 20.82 -24.51
CA LEU A 221 8.65 22.17 -23.96
C LEU A 221 7.70 22.32 -22.77
N ILE A 222 8.25 22.51 -21.57
CA ILE A 222 7.49 22.66 -20.33
C ILE A 222 7.84 23.98 -19.67
N ILE A 223 6.84 24.82 -19.45
CA ILE A 223 7.00 26.15 -18.87
C ILE A 223 6.02 26.29 -17.72
N SER A 224 6.50 26.61 -16.52
CA SER A 224 5.63 26.77 -15.35
C SER A 224 6.01 27.96 -14.48
N ASN A 225 5.03 28.73 -14.00
CA ASN A 225 5.23 29.82 -13.03
C ASN A 225 6.24 30.91 -13.49
N CYS A 226 6.40 31.11 -14.79
CA CYS A 226 7.21 32.20 -15.36
C CYS A 226 6.35 33.45 -15.53
N ARG A 227 6.30 34.30 -14.50
CA ARG A 227 5.39 35.46 -14.46
C ARG A 227 5.75 36.57 -15.43
N ASN A 228 7.02 36.73 -15.78
CA ASN A 228 7.49 37.79 -16.68
C ASN A 228 7.42 37.40 -18.16
N LEU A 229 7.10 36.15 -18.49
CA LEU A 229 7.07 35.67 -19.86
C LEU A 229 5.94 36.36 -20.63
N ARG A 230 6.28 37.22 -21.60
CA ARG A 230 5.30 38.02 -22.37
C ARG A 230 4.84 37.33 -23.65
N GLY A 231 5.65 36.40 -24.17
CA GLY A 231 5.42 35.65 -25.41
C GLY A 231 6.02 36.33 -26.64
N GLY A 232 6.43 35.51 -27.62
CA GLY A 232 7.16 35.92 -28.83
C GLY A 232 7.23 34.79 -29.88
N TYR A 233 8.09 34.94 -30.89
CA TYR A 233 8.39 33.89 -31.85
C TYR A 233 9.53 32.99 -31.33
N TRP A 234 9.20 31.77 -30.89
CA TRP A 234 10.14 30.78 -30.35
C TRP A 234 10.85 29.91 -31.42
N GLY A 235 10.62 30.14 -32.71
CA GLY A 235 11.15 29.36 -33.85
C GLY A 235 10.18 28.30 -34.43
N ASP A 236 10.51 27.72 -35.58
CA ASP A 236 9.69 26.65 -36.20
C ASP A 236 9.79 25.34 -35.40
N LEU A 237 8.91 25.12 -34.42
CA LEU A 237 8.91 23.97 -33.50
C LEU A 237 8.54 22.61 -34.15
N ARG A 238 9.19 22.22 -35.26
CA ARG A 238 8.81 21.10 -36.15
C ARG A 238 8.72 19.74 -35.45
N SER A 239 9.59 19.50 -34.49
CA SER A 239 9.72 18.21 -33.78
C SER A 239 8.86 18.13 -32.51
N LEU A 240 8.16 19.22 -32.14
CA LEU A 240 7.48 19.31 -30.84
C LEU A 240 6.32 18.33 -30.75
N THR A 241 6.37 17.45 -29.75
CA THR A 241 5.33 16.45 -29.46
C THR A 241 4.52 16.80 -28.21
N LYS A 242 5.11 17.52 -27.26
CA LYS A 242 4.50 17.89 -25.98
C LYS A 242 4.79 19.35 -25.65
N LEU A 243 3.73 20.11 -25.36
CA LEU A 243 3.80 21.50 -24.90
C LEU A 243 2.94 21.69 -23.64
N GLU A 244 3.56 22.10 -22.54
CA GLU A 244 2.87 22.43 -21.29
C GLU A 244 3.22 23.86 -20.86
N ILE A 245 2.22 24.71 -20.68
CA ILE A 245 2.38 26.09 -20.23
C ILE A 245 1.45 26.34 -19.06
N GLU A 246 2.03 26.57 -17.88
CA GLU A 246 1.26 26.72 -16.64
C GLU A 246 1.64 28.00 -15.87
N LYS A 247 0.66 28.69 -15.30
CA LYS A 247 0.87 29.84 -14.40
C LYS A 247 1.74 30.96 -15.00
N CYS A 248 1.52 31.26 -16.29
CA CYS A 248 2.17 32.35 -17.02
C CYS A 248 1.17 33.49 -17.32
N PRO A 249 0.84 34.34 -16.34
CA PRO A 249 -0.26 35.32 -16.45
C PRO A 249 0.00 36.46 -17.44
N ASN A 250 1.27 36.78 -17.73
CA ASN A 250 1.63 37.84 -18.68
C ASN A 250 1.81 37.34 -20.12
N LEU A 251 1.68 36.03 -20.36
CA LEU A 251 1.81 35.46 -21.69
C LEU A 251 0.61 35.88 -22.54
N LYS A 252 0.83 36.75 -23.53
CA LYS A 252 -0.25 37.30 -24.37
C LYS A 252 -0.64 36.36 -25.51
N SER A 253 0.34 35.67 -26.10
CA SER A 253 0.17 34.72 -27.20
C SER A 253 1.40 33.82 -27.34
N PHE A 254 1.22 32.63 -27.92
CA PHE A 254 2.30 31.70 -28.27
C PHE A 254 2.17 31.24 -29.73
N ALA A 255 2.06 32.19 -30.67
CA ALA A 255 1.76 31.95 -32.09
C ALA A 255 2.78 31.05 -32.84
N THR A 256 3.85 30.60 -32.18
CA THR A 256 4.95 29.83 -32.76
C THR A 256 4.62 28.36 -33.10
N ILE A 257 3.41 27.88 -32.79
CA ILE A 257 2.98 26.49 -33.09
C ILE A 257 2.75 26.26 -34.61
N HIS A 258 2.82 27.30 -35.46
CA HIS A 258 2.69 27.16 -36.92
C HIS A 258 3.55 26.02 -37.52
N GLY A 259 4.76 25.79 -36.99
CA GLY A 259 5.66 24.72 -37.45
C GLY A 259 5.48 23.34 -36.78
N ALA A 260 4.79 23.22 -35.64
CA ALA A 260 4.74 22.01 -34.82
C ALA A 260 3.79 20.92 -35.35
N ALA A 261 4.14 20.27 -36.45
CA ALA A 261 3.28 19.26 -37.10
C ALA A 261 3.14 17.97 -36.27
N SER A 262 4.04 17.72 -35.33
CA SER A 262 4.12 16.48 -34.54
C SER A 262 3.46 16.57 -33.15
N LEU A 263 2.81 17.69 -32.83
CA LEU A 263 2.28 17.98 -31.49
C LEU A 263 1.13 17.04 -31.13
N ARG A 264 1.32 16.22 -30.08
CA ARG A 264 0.35 15.23 -29.59
C ARG A 264 -0.42 15.69 -28.37
N ARG A 265 0.22 16.43 -27.46
CA ARG A 265 -0.37 16.91 -26.20
C ARG A 265 -0.08 18.40 -26.00
N LEU A 266 -1.13 19.16 -25.70
CA LEU A 266 -1.06 20.58 -25.37
C LEU A 266 -1.80 20.85 -24.05
N VAL A 267 -1.11 21.40 -23.07
CA VAL A 267 -1.67 21.84 -21.78
C VAL A 267 -1.45 23.34 -21.63
N VAL A 268 -2.53 24.08 -21.35
CA VAL A 268 -2.47 25.52 -21.07
C VAL A 268 -3.25 25.80 -19.79
N SER A 269 -2.54 26.17 -18.72
CA SER A 269 -3.13 26.39 -17.39
C SER A 269 -2.79 27.77 -16.84
N SER A 270 -3.75 28.49 -16.26
CA SER A 270 -3.50 29.76 -15.53
C SER A 270 -2.71 30.79 -16.34
N CYS A 271 -3.01 30.93 -17.64
CA CYS A 271 -2.29 31.81 -18.57
C CYS A 271 -3.12 33.02 -19.01
N GLY A 272 -2.45 34.13 -19.36
CA GLY A 272 -3.09 35.39 -19.77
C GLY A 272 -3.55 35.48 -21.23
N VAL A 273 -3.62 34.35 -21.93
CA VAL A 273 -3.78 34.28 -23.39
C VAL A 273 -5.23 34.60 -23.79
N LYS A 274 -5.42 35.42 -24.83
CA LYS A 274 -6.75 35.84 -25.31
C LYS A 274 -7.37 34.87 -26.33
N SER A 275 -6.54 34.21 -27.13
CA SER A 275 -6.96 33.22 -28.13
C SER A 275 -5.86 32.18 -28.34
N LEU A 276 -6.24 30.93 -28.60
CA LEU A 276 -5.28 29.90 -29.01
C LEU A 276 -4.87 30.10 -30.48
N PRO A 277 -3.68 29.66 -30.90
CA PRO A 277 -3.20 29.84 -32.28
C PRO A 277 -4.11 29.15 -33.30
N ALA A 278 -4.48 29.85 -34.39
CA ALA A 278 -5.27 29.29 -35.50
C ALA A 278 -4.58 28.09 -36.18
N ALA A 279 -3.25 27.98 -36.05
CA ALA A 279 -2.45 26.85 -36.53
C ALA A 279 -2.86 25.49 -35.94
N LEU A 280 -3.55 25.45 -34.79
CA LEU A 280 -4.07 24.21 -34.19
C LEU A 280 -5.02 23.47 -35.14
N ARG A 281 -5.75 24.19 -36.01
CA ARG A 281 -6.67 23.60 -37.01
C ARG A 281 -5.98 22.63 -37.96
N SER A 282 -4.72 22.89 -38.33
CA SER A 282 -3.98 22.07 -39.29
C SER A 282 -3.15 20.96 -38.64
N ARG A 283 -3.24 20.76 -37.32
CA ARG A 283 -2.43 19.77 -36.59
C ARG A 283 -3.09 18.39 -36.57
N THR A 284 -2.76 17.54 -37.53
CA THR A 284 -3.31 16.18 -37.65
C THR A 284 -2.80 15.17 -36.62
N SER A 285 -1.89 15.56 -35.72
CA SER A 285 -1.26 14.67 -34.72
C SER A 285 -1.74 14.90 -33.28
N LEU A 286 -2.48 15.99 -33.02
CA LEU A 286 -2.91 16.39 -31.68
C LEU A 286 -4.00 15.45 -31.17
N LYS A 287 -3.73 14.77 -30.05
CA LYS A 287 -4.64 13.81 -29.39
C LYS A 287 -5.29 14.35 -28.13
N GLU A 288 -4.54 15.15 -27.36
CA GLU A 288 -4.94 15.65 -26.05
C GLU A 288 -4.80 17.17 -25.97
N LEU A 289 -5.86 17.83 -25.53
CA LEU A 289 -5.89 19.27 -25.27
C LEU A 289 -6.51 19.55 -23.90
N GLU A 290 -5.75 20.18 -23.01
CA GLU A 290 -6.19 20.59 -21.68
C GLU A 290 -6.07 22.12 -21.53
N ILE A 291 -7.17 22.78 -21.15
CA ILE A 291 -7.23 24.22 -20.92
C ILE A 291 -7.81 24.47 -19.53
N LEU A 292 -7.00 25.02 -18.63
CA LEU A 292 -7.35 25.17 -17.21
C LEU A 292 -7.17 26.64 -16.78
N ASP A 293 -8.11 27.20 -16.02
CA ASP A 293 -7.99 28.51 -15.38
C ASP A 293 -7.52 29.66 -16.32
N CYS A 294 -8.07 29.71 -17.54
CA CYS A 294 -7.71 30.73 -18.54
C CYS A 294 -8.85 31.76 -18.72
N PRO A 295 -9.01 32.75 -17.82
CA PRO A 295 -10.18 33.63 -17.79
C PRO A 295 -10.29 34.59 -18.98
N LYS A 296 -9.17 34.91 -19.62
CA LYS A 296 -9.10 35.83 -20.76
C LYS A 296 -9.33 35.15 -22.12
N LEU A 297 -9.41 33.81 -22.15
CA LEU A 297 -9.58 33.06 -23.38
C LEU A 297 -11.04 33.15 -23.86
N MET A 298 -11.26 33.78 -25.02
CA MET A 298 -12.61 34.04 -25.53
C MET A 298 -13.02 33.14 -26.70
N VAL A 299 -12.06 32.67 -27.51
CA VAL A 299 -12.35 31.94 -28.75
C VAL A 299 -11.43 30.74 -28.88
N MET A 300 -12.04 29.57 -29.12
CA MET A 300 -11.32 28.37 -29.53
C MET A 300 -11.20 28.35 -31.07
N PRO A 301 -10.02 28.08 -31.64
CA PRO A 301 -9.90 27.82 -33.07
C PRO A 301 -10.62 26.53 -33.43
N ASP A 302 -11.04 26.38 -34.70
CA ASP A 302 -11.55 25.10 -35.21
C ASP A 302 -10.50 24.02 -34.94
N LEU A 303 -10.86 23.05 -34.11
CA LEU A 303 -9.96 21.96 -33.71
C LEU A 303 -9.64 21.04 -34.90
N PRO A 304 -8.48 20.38 -34.92
CA PRO A 304 -8.12 19.44 -35.98
C PRO A 304 -9.07 18.25 -35.94
N GLY A 305 -10.05 18.27 -36.84
CA GLY A 305 -11.20 17.39 -36.81
C GLY A 305 -10.93 15.93 -37.17
N HIS A 306 -9.70 15.41 -37.10
CA HIS A 306 -9.36 14.00 -37.41
C HIS A 306 -8.48 13.29 -36.37
N SER A 307 -7.97 13.96 -35.33
CA SER A 307 -6.98 13.36 -34.40
C SER A 307 -7.25 13.58 -32.91
N LEU A 308 -7.99 14.62 -32.54
CA LEU A 308 -8.21 14.96 -31.14
C LEU A 308 -9.23 14.02 -30.51
N THR A 309 -8.80 13.25 -29.51
CA THR A 309 -9.65 12.28 -28.79
C THR A 309 -10.06 12.78 -27.41
N ARG A 310 -9.22 13.57 -26.72
CA ARG A 310 -9.51 14.11 -25.37
C ARG A 310 -9.46 15.62 -25.32
N LEU A 311 -10.51 16.24 -24.78
CA LEU A 311 -10.60 17.68 -24.53
C LEU A 311 -11.09 17.97 -23.11
N HIS A 312 -10.24 18.59 -22.29
CA HIS A 312 -10.59 19.03 -20.93
C HIS A 312 -10.53 20.56 -20.83
N VAL A 313 -11.60 21.16 -20.33
CA VAL A 313 -11.75 22.61 -20.18
C VAL A 313 -12.22 22.92 -18.76
N MET A 314 -11.47 23.71 -18.02
CA MET A 314 -11.80 24.11 -16.65
C MET A 314 -11.66 25.60 -16.46
N ASN A 315 -12.67 26.23 -15.83
CA ASN A 315 -12.64 27.64 -15.41
C ASN A 315 -12.26 28.61 -16.54
N CYS A 316 -12.89 28.43 -17.70
CA CYS A 316 -12.72 29.25 -18.89
C CYS A 316 -14.04 29.99 -19.20
N PRO A 317 -14.37 31.05 -18.45
CA PRO A 317 -15.71 31.65 -18.42
C PRO A 317 -16.19 32.29 -19.72
N ASN A 318 -15.32 32.55 -20.69
CA ASN A 318 -15.66 33.22 -21.95
C ASN A 318 -15.51 32.31 -23.19
N LEU A 319 -15.24 31.02 -23.01
CA LEU A 319 -14.86 30.12 -24.12
C LEU A 319 -16.08 29.55 -24.87
N ASP A 320 -16.15 29.82 -26.17
CA ASP A 320 -17.06 29.13 -27.12
C ASP A 320 -16.40 27.85 -27.66
N LEU A 321 -17.07 26.69 -27.50
CA LEU A 321 -16.54 25.37 -27.82
C LEU A 321 -17.22 24.77 -29.07
N ARG A 322 -16.40 24.40 -30.06
CA ARG A 322 -16.83 23.64 -31.24
C ARG A 322 -16.42 22.18 -31.10
N GLY A 323 -17.39 21.27 -31.01
CA GLY A 323 -17.14 19.82 -30.93
C GLY A 323 -16.55 19.26 -32.23
N GLY A 324 -15.50 18.44 -32.13
CA GLY A 324 -14.91 17.70 -33.25
C GLY A 324 -15.50 16.29 -33.41
N PRO A 325 -15.54 15.71 -34.62
CA PRO A 325 -16.22 14.43 -34.86
C PRO A 325 -15.58 13.19 -34.22
N TYR A 326 -14.29 13.24 -33.88
CA TYR A 326 -13.50 12.11 -33.38
C TYR A 326 -13.22 12.18 -31.87
N LEU A 327 -13.84 13.14 -31.17
CA LEU A 327 -13.66 13.27 -29.73
C LEU A 327 -14.28 12.06 -29.02
N GLU A 328 -13.51 11.42 -28.14
CA GLU A 328 -13.92 10.28 -27.30
C GLU A 328 -14.29 10.75 -25.88
N GLU A 329 -13.58 11.75 -25.35
CA GLU A 329 -13.78 12.27 -23.99
C GLU A 329 -13.86 13.81 -23.98
N LEU A 330 -14.94 14.34 -23.39
CA LEU A 330 -15.16 15.78 -23.20
C LEU A 330 -15.47 16.10 -21.74
N GLU A 331 -14.61 16.89 -21.11
CA GLU A 331 -14.83 17.40 -19.76
C GLU A 331 -14.87 18.93 -19.74
N ILE A 332 -15.95 19.49 -19.20
CA ILE A 332 -16.16 20.94 -19.07
C ILE A 332 -16.50 21.26 -17.61
N ARG A 333 -15.67 22.06 -16.95
CA ARG A 333 -15.87 22.47 -15.56
C ARG A 333 -15.85 23.99 -15.42
N LEU A 334 -16.68 24.58 -14.55
CA LEU A 334 -16.60 26.01 -14.16
C LEU A 334 -16.67 27.02 -15.33
N CYS A 335 -17.43 26.73 -16.38
CA CYS A 335 -17.50 27.59 -17.58
C CYS A 335 -18.88 28.28 -17.70
N PRO A 336 -19.09 29.47 -17.10
CA PRO A 336 -20.39 30.11 -17.00
C PRO A 336 -20.99 30.71 -18.29
N ARG A 337 -20.22 31.02 -19.35
CA ARG A 337 -20.80 31.52 -20.62
C ARG A 337 -20.76 30.49 -21.74
N LEU A 338 -21.10 29.23 -21.44
CA LEU A 338 -21.36 28.20 -22.46
C LEU A 338 -22.61 28.58 -23.29
N GLY A 339 -22.54 29.65 -24.08
CA GLY A 339 -23.63 30.17 -24.89
C GLY A 339 -23.84 29.30 -26.13
N PHE A 340 -25.08 28.85 -26.34
CA PHE A 340 -25.54 28.16 -27.55
C PHE A 340 -24.67 26.96 -27.99
N PHE A 341 -24.69 25.89 -27.19
CA PHE A 341 -24.15 24.57 -27.54
C PHE A 341 -24.98 23.86 -28.64
N LEU A 342 -25.05 24.46 -29.84
CA LEU A 342 -25.72 23.91 -31.04
C LEU A 342 -24.66 23.49 -32.06
N ARG A 343 -23.84 22.47 -31.74
CA ARG A 343 -23.00 21.73 -32.73
C ARG A 343 -22.31 20.44 -32.24
N LEU A 344 -22.57 19.94 -31.02
CA LEU A 344 -22.07 18.62 -30.58
C LEU A 344 -22.60 17.43 -31.41
N LYS A 345 -23.66 17.62 -32.22
CA LYS A 345 -24.18 16.58 -33.13
C LYS A 345 -23.13 15.96 -34.06
N ALA A 346 -21.99 16.61 -34.26
CA ALA A 346 -20.89 16.09 -35.06
C ALA A 346 -20.02 15.06 -34.32
N ALA A 347 -19.96 15.05 -32.98
CA ALA A 347 -19.06 14.24 -32.15
C ALA A 347 -19.53 12.78 -31.98
N ARG A 348 -19.65 12.04 -33.09
CA ARG A 348 -20.24 10.69 -33.10
C ARG A 348 -19.48 9.66 -32.24
N ASN A 349 -18.18 9.87 -32.02
CA ASN A 349 -17.32 8.96 -31.27
C ASN A 349 -17.27 9.25 -29.76
N LEU A 350 -18.02 10.24 -29.27
CA LEU A 350 -17.95 10.65 -27.87
C LEU A 350 -18.49 9.53 -26.97
N GLU A 351 -17.63 8.98 -26.10
CA GLU A 351 -17.95 7.93 -25.15
C GLU A 351 -18.27 8.49 -23.76
N GLU A 352 -17.58 9.57 -23.37
CA GLU A 352 -17.69 10.19 -22.05
C GLU A 352 -17.93 11.71 -22.17
N LEU A 353 -19.01 12.20 -21.54
CA LEU A 353 -19.33 13.62 -21.44
C LEU A 353 -19.54 14.03 -19.98
N THR A 354 -18.66 14.90 -19.48
CA THR A 354 -18.76 15.46 -18.13
C THR A 354 -18.92 16.97 -18.16
N ILE A 355 -19.98 17.47 -17.53
CA ILE A 355 -20.25 18.90 -17.32
C ILE A 355 -20.38 19.15 -15.83
N TRP A 356 -19.58 20.06 -15.28
CA TRP A 356 -19.60 20.36 -13.85
C TRP A 356 -19.56 21.87 -13.60
N ASN A 357 -20.43 22.37 -12.72
CA ASN A 357 -20.30 23.72 -12.16
C ASN A 357 -20.42 24.84 -13.20
N CYS A 358 -21.24 24.61 -14.24
CA CYS A 358 -21.51 25.57 -15.30
C CYS A 358 -22.76 26.39 -14.93
N TYR A 359 -22.55 27.49 -14.22
CA TYR A 359 -23.60 28.20 -13.49
C TYR A 359 -24.73 28.79 -14.33
N ASN A 360 -24.50 29.19 -15.60
CA ASN A 360 -25.54 29.75 -16.47
C ASN A 360 -26.00 28.78 -17.58
N LEU A 361 -25.75 27.47 -17.44
CA LEU A 361 -26.25 26.50 -18.41
C LEU A 361 -27.77 26.34 -18.22
N GLU A 362 -28.58 26.84 -19.16
CA GLU A 362 -30.06 26.85 -19.05
C GLU A 362 -30.74 25.58 -19.59
N SER A 363 -30.16 24.92 -20.60
CA SER A 363 -30.67 23.66 -21.18
C SER A 363 -29.56 22.74 -21.68
N ILE A 364 -29.78 21.42 -21.63
CA ILE A 364 -28.90 20.42 -22.29
C ILE A 364 -29.31 20.32 -23.77
N PRO A 365 -28.36 20.31 -24.73
CA PRO A 365 -28.67 20.12 -26.14
C PRO A 365 -29.19 18.72 -26.47
N ASP A 366 -29.85 18.56 -27.63
CA ASP A 366 -30.27 17.26 -28.16
C ASP A 366 -29.07 16.33 -28.42
N LEU A 367 -28.93 15.29 -27.59
CA LEU A 367 -27.82 14.35 -27.59
C LEU A 367 -28.06 13.09 -28.46
N ARG A 368 -29.19 12.99 -29.19
CA ARG A 368 -29.52 11.81 -30.04
C ARG A 368 -28.44 11.42 -31.06
N GLY A 369 -27.63 12.38 -31.49
CA GLY A 369 -26.57 12.16 -32.49
C GLY A 369 -25.30 11.49 -31.95
N LEU A 370 -25.17 11.34 -30.62
CA LEU A 370 -23.98 10.79 -29.95
C LEU A 370 -24.15 9.27 -29.73
N LEU A 371 -24.01 8.51 -30.82
CA LEU A 371 -24.28 7.07 -30.83
C LEU A 371 -23.34 6.25 -29.91
N SER A 372 -22.13 6.74 -29.66
CA SER A 372 -21.13 6.06 -28.82
C SER A 372 -21.18 6.45 -27.34
N LEU A 373 -22.06 7.38 -26.92
CA LEU A 373 -22.03 7.93 -25.56
C LEU A 373 -22.48 6.88 -24.55
N THR A 374 -21.56 6.50 -23.65
CA THR A 374 -21.81 5.50 -22.60
C THR A 374 -21.90 6.13 -21.21
N GLU A 375 -21.19 7.24 -20.97
CA GLU A 375 -21.20 7.94 -19.70
C GLU A 375 -21.58 9.42 -19.86
N LEU A 376 -22.61 9.83 -19.13
CA LEU A 376 -23.05 11.22 -19.05
C LEU A 376 -23.09 11.65 -17.58
N SER A 377 -22.26 12.64 -17.23
CA SER A 377 -22.18 13.19 -15.88
C SER A 377 -22.42 14.69 -15.89
N ILE A 378 -23.53 15.13 -15.30
CA ILE A 378 -23.87 16.55 -15.15
C ILE A 378 -24.02 16.87 -13.67
N LYS A 379 -23.15 17.76 -13.18
CA LYS A 379 -23.03 18.08 -11.77
C LYS A 379 -23.10 19.57 -11.50
N ASN A 380 -23.88 19.96 -10.50
CA ASN A 380 -23.91 21.31 -9.94
C ASN A 380 -24.16 22.42 -10.99
N CYS A 381 -25.25 22.32 -11.77
CA CYS A 381 -25.62 23.31 -12.79
C CYS A 381 -26.96 23.99 -12.40
N PRO A 382 -26.93 25.06 -11.58
CA PRO A 382 -28.11 25.57 -10.87
C PRO A 382 -29.11 26.38 -11.70
N GLN A 383 -28.81 26.78 -12.93
CA GLN A 383 -29.73 27.51 -13.83
C GLN A 383 -30.35 26.62 -14.93
N LEU A 384 -30.08 25.31 -14.88
CA LEU A 384 -30.52 24.32 -15.86
C LEU A 384 -32.01 23.98 -15.69
N ARG A 385 -32.89 24.62 -16.48
CA ARG A 385 -34.35 24.53 -16.39
C ARG A 385 -34.92 23.27 -17.02
N CYS A 386 -34.29 22.76 -18.08
CA CYS A 386 -34.75 21.60 -18.81
C CYS A 386 -33.57 20.80 -19.38
N THR A 387 -33.63 19.48 -19.24
CA THR A 387 -32.73 18.54 -19.90
C THR A 387 -33.41 17.99 -21.14
N SER A 388 -32.69 17.95 -22.27
CA SER A 388 -33.24 17.60 -23.59
C SER A 388 -34.21 16.42 -23.53
N GLU A 389 -35.31 16.47 -24.30
CA GLU A 389 -36.31 15.39 -24.39
C GLU A 389 -35.76 14.04 -24.88
N SER A 390 -34.46 13.92 -25.19
CA SER A 390 -33.92 12.78 -25.92
C SER A 390 -32.41 12.57 -25.70
N LEU A 391 -32.10 11.69 -24.74
CA LEU A 391 -30.77 11.12 -24.49
C LEU A 391 -30.48 9.93 -25.43
N PRO A 392 -29.21 9.55 -25.65
CA PRO A 392 -28.84 8.42 -26.52
C PRO A 392 -29.21 7.05 -25.91
N ASP A 393 -29.53 6.09 -26.80
CA ASP A 393 -30.09 4.77 -26.46
C ASP A 393 -29.07 3.82 -25.78
N GLY A 394 -27.76 4.08 -25.87
CA GLY A 394 -26.67 3.20 -25.39
C GLY A 394 -26.08 3.55 -24.03
N LEU A 395 -26.68 4.48 -23.28
CA LEU A 395 -26.11 5.02 -22.04
C LEU A 395 -26.02 3.95 -20.93
N LYS A 396 -24.86 3.84 -20.27
CA LYS A 396 -24.59 2.92 -19.15
C LYS A 396 -24.51 3.62 -17.80
N THR A 397 -23.93 4.82 -17.78
CA THR A 397 -23.74 5.61 -16.56
C THR A 397 -24.42 6.97 -16.74
N LEU A 398 -25.31 7.31 -15.80
CA LEU A 398 -25.98 8.60 -15.74
C LEU A 398 -25.80 9.19 -14.35
N VAL A 399 -25.08 10.31 -14.27
CA VAL A 399 -24.90 11.07 -13.03
C VAL A 399 -25.58 12.42 -13.16
N ILE A 400 -26.53 12.68 -12.26
CA ILE A 400 -27.41 13.85 -12.25
C ILE A 400 -27.32 14.47 -10.86
N SER A 401 -26.73 15.66 -10.76
CA SER A 401 -26.50 16.38 -9.49
C SER A 401 -26.96 17.85 -9.61
N PRO A 402 -27.42 18.52 -8.53
CA PRO A 402 -28.67 19.25 -8.50
C PRO A 402 -28.86 20.16 -9.71
N PHE A 403 -29.96 19.87 -10.39
CA PHE A 403 -30.65 20.74 -11.31
C PHE A 403 -31.42 21.75 -10.48
N CYS A 404 -31.37 23.02 -10.88
CA CYS A 404 -32.25 24.13 -10.50
C CYS A 404 -33.16 23.93 -9.28
N GLU A 405 -33.09 24.84 -8.30
CA GLU A 405 -34.19 25.10 -7.35
C GLU A 405 -35.54 25.36 -8.06
N GLU A 406 -35.53 25.73 -9.36
CA GLU A 406 -36.72 25.94 -10.20
C GLU A 406 -37.35 24.65 -10.79
N LEU A 407 -36.70 23.48 -10.77
CA LEU A 407 -37.24 22.24 -11.37
C LEU A 407 -38.19 21.55 -10.39
N GLN A 408 -39.48 21.93 -10.43
CA GLN A 408 -40.53 21.49 -9.49
C GLN A 408 -40.91 19.99 -9.59
N SER A 409 -40.34 19.22 -10.53
CA SER A 409 -40.66 17.79 -10.72
C SER A 409 -39.52 17.00 -11.37
N PHE A 410 -39.51 15.67 -11.17
CA PHE A 410 -38.57 14.76 -11.82
C PHE A 410 -38.71 14.79 -13.35
N PRO A 411 -37.62 14.65 -14.13
CA PRO A 411 -37.65 14.97 -15.54
C PRO A 411 -38.41 13.90 -16.33
N THR A 412 -39.49 14.30 -17.00
CA THR A 412 -40.43 13.39 -17.65
C THR A 412 -39.85 12.59 -18.82
N PHE A 413 -38.72 13.00 -19.43
CA PHE A 413 -38.09 12.23 -20.52
C PHE A 413 -37.42 10.92 -20.06
N ILE A 414 -37.08 10.79 -18.76
CA ILE A 414 -36.62 9.51 -18.20
C ILE A 414 -37.74 8.45 -18.37
N SER A 415 -39.00 8.89 -18.33
CA SER A 415 -40.20 8.04 -18.50
C SER A 415 -40.32 7.42 -19.90
N TYR A 416 -39.71 8.03 -20.93
CA TYR A 416 -39.79 7.61 -22.34
C TYR A 416 -38.44 7.15 -22.92
N ALA A 417 -37.43 7.03 -22.08
CA ALA A 417 -36.07 6.64 -22.42
C ALA A 417 -35.97 5.22 -23.03
N ARG A 418 -35.40 5.06 -24.22
CA ARG A 418 -35.13 3.74 -24.82
C ARG A 418 -33.92 3.02 -24.22
N PHE A 419 -33.09 3.71 -23.43
CA PHE A 419 -31.92 3.16 -22.73
C PHE A 419 -32.26 2.41 -21.41
N GLN A 420 -33.54 2.09 -21.18
CA GLN A 420 -34.02 1.41 -19.96
C GLN A 420 -33.31 0.08 -19.67
N HIS A 421 -32.82 -0.59 -20.71
CA HIS A 421 -32.13 -1.88 -20.60
C HIS A 421 -30.60 -1.79 -20.57
N SER A 422 -30.00 -0.61 -20.77
CA SER A 422 -28.54 -0.43 -20.81
C SER A 422 -27.98 0.26 -19.57
N LEU A 423 -28.79 1.02 -18.83
CA LEU A 423 -28.34 1.83 -17.69
C LEU A 423 -27.95 0.95 -16.49
N GLU A 424 -26.66 0.89 -16.17
CA GLU A 424 -26.10 0.11 -15.05
C GLU A 424 -25.85 0.96 -13.80
N ARG A 425 -25.60 2.27 -13.95
CA ARG A 425 -25.30 3.19 -12.84
C ARG A 425 -26.14 4.46 -12.93
N LEU A 426 -26.85 4.76 -11.85
CA LEU A 426 -27.62 5.99 -11.67
C LEU A 426 -27.20 6.68 -10.37
N GLU A 427 -26.80 7.95 -10.45
CA GLU A 427 -26.50 8.78 -9.28
C GLU A 427 -27.41 10.01 -9.29
N LEU A 428 -28.21 10.16 -8.22
CA LEU A 428 -29.11 11.28 -7.97
C LEU A 428 -28.55 12.10 -6.81
N CYS A 429 -28.16 13.35 -7.05
CA CYS A 429 -27.61 14.21 -6.01
C CYS A 429 -28.34 15.56 -5.90
N GLY A 430 -28.65 16.04 -4.70
CA GLY A 430 -29.03 17.43 -4.43
C GLY A 430 -30.51 17.80 -4.65
N TRP A 431 -31.42 16.83 -4.74
CA TRP A 431 -32.84 17.12 -5.03
C TRP A 431 -33.65 17.39 -3.76
N ALA A 432 -33.72 18.66 -3.34
CA ALA A 432 -34.42 19.05 -2.11
C ALA A 432 -35.96 18.97 -2.20
N ILE A 433 -36.55 19.00 -3.40
CA ILE A 433 -38.01 19.07 -3.62
C ILE A 433 -38.66 17.68 -3.77
N LEU A 434 -37.88 16.62 -4.05
CA LEU A 434 -38.42 15.27 -4.23
C LEU A 434 -38.91 14.70 -2.90
N ASN A 435 -40.23 14.56 -2.71
CA ASN A 435 -40.81 13.94 -1.52
C ASN A 435 -40.63 12.41 -1.47
N SER A 436 -40.46 11.78 -2.64
CA SER A 436 -40.19 10.35 -2.82
C SER A 436 -39.46 10.12 -4.14
N LEU A 437 -38.80 8.98 -4.31
CA LEU A 437 -38.28 8.60 -5.63
C LEU A 437 -39.45 8.38 -6.62
N PRO A 438 -39.32 8.78 -7.90
CA PRO A 438 -40.31 8.55 -8.94
C PRO A 438 -40.44 7.07 -9.32
N GLU A 439 -41.68 6.59 -9.49
CA GLU A 439 -41.96 5.19 -9.87
C GLU A 439 -41.38 4.81 -11.24
N GLU A 440 -41.14 5.80 -12.11
CA GLU A 440 -40.58 5.59 -13.45
C GLU A 440 -39.17 4.98 -13.40
N ILE A 441 -38.42 5.16 -12.31
CA ILE A 441 -37.10 4.56 -12.12
C ILE A 441 -37.18 3.02 -12.07
N GLN A 442 -38.33 2.47 -11.65
CA GLN A 442 -38.58 1.03 -11.62
C GLN A 442 -38.37 0.34 -12.98
N ARG A 443 -38.50 1.08 -14.09
CA ARG A 443 -38.34 0.56 -15.46
C ARG A 443 -36.88 0.24 -15.82
N PHE A 444 -35.89 0.80 -15.11
CA PHE A 444 -34.46 0.57 -15.37
C PHE A 444 -33.96 -0.72 -14.73
N THR A 445 -34.39 -1.87 -15.24
CA THR A 445 -34.10 -3.19 -14.64
C THR A 445 -32.62 -3.59 -14.68
N ALA A 446 -31.77 -2.86 -15.42
CA ALA A 446 -30.34 -3.11 -15.55
C ALA A 446 -29.48 -2.40 -14.46
N ILE A 447 -30.06 -1.50 -13.65
CA ILE A 447 -29.31 -0.74 -12.64
C ILE A 447 -28.67 -1.70 -11.62
N ARG A 448 -27.36 -1.56 -11.45
CA ARG A 448 -26.54 -2.27 -10.46
C ARG A 448 -26.10 -1.38 -9.32
N PHE A 449 -25.93 -0.09 -9.60
CA PHE A 449 -25.50 0.92 -8.63
C PHE A 449 -26.47 2.10 -8.64
N LEU A 450 -27.09 2.35 -7.49
CA LEU A 450 -27.92 3.52 -7.24
C LEU A 450 -27.30 4.34 -6.12
N CYS A 451 -27.04 5.62 -6.36
CA CYS A 451 -26.60 6.57 -5.34
C CYS A 451 -27.64 7.67 -5.18
N ILE A 452 -27.98 7.98 -3.94
CA ILE A 452 -28.90 9.04 -3.54
C ILE A 452 -28.12 9.92 -2.56
N ASN A 453 -27.79 11.14 -2.95
CA ASN A 453 -27.00 12.05 -2.13
C ASN A 453 -27.75 13.38 -1.96
N LYS A 454 -27.84 13.99 -0.78
CA LYS A 454 -28.45 15.33 -0.61
C LYS A 454 -29.87 15.48 -1.18
N CYS A 455 -30.71 14.46 -1.00
CA CYS A 455 -32.10 14.49 -1.46
C CYS A 455 -33.03 14.75 -0.27
N ASP A 456 -32.98 15.98 0.26
CA ASP A 456 -33.53 16.32 1.59
C ASP A 456 -35.06 16.32 1.66
N GLY A 457 -35.77 16.24 0.53
CA GLY A 457 -37.23 16.12 0.52
C GLY A 457 -37.74 14.71 0.80
N ILE A 458 -36.91 13.68 0.61
CA ILE A 458 -37.36 12.28 0.61
C ILE A 458 -37.57 11.83 2.06
N LEU A 459 -38.82 11.61 2.44
CA LEU A 459 -39.19 11.09 3.77
C LEU A 459 -39.03 9.57 3.86
N ALA A 460 -39.29 8.87 2.76
CA ALA A 460 -39.26 7.42 2.68
C ALA A 460 -38.72 6.96 1.32
N LEU A 461 -37.84 5.96 1.33
CA LEU A 461 -37.48 5.24 0.12
C LEU A 461 -38.60 4.22 -0.22
N PRO A 462 -39.05 4.15 -1.48
CA PRO A 462 -40.24 3.37 -1.84
C PRO A 462 -39.97 1.86 -1.98
N GLU A 463 -40.99 1.05 -1.68
CA GLU A 463 -40.94 -0.42 -1.74
C GLU A 463 -40.63 -0.96 -3.15
N TRP A 464 -40.96 -0.23 -4.21
CA TRP A 464 -40.68 -0.66 -5.58
C TRP A 464 -39.18 -0.75 -5.91
N LEU A 465 -38.29 -0.23 -5.05
CA LEU A 465 -36.83 -0.44 -5.19
C LEU A 465 -36.48 -1.94 -5.28
N GLY A 466 -37.26 -2.82 -4.65
CA GLY A 466 -37.09 -4.27 -4.74
C GLY A 466 -37.40 -4.89 -6.09
N ASN A 467 -38.05 -4.14 -6.97
CA ASN A 467 -38.30 -4.56 -8.35
C ASN A 467 -37.04 -4.37 -9.23
N LEU A 468 -35.99 -3.71 -8.73
CA LEU A 468 -34.69 -3.58 -9.40
C LEU A 468 -33.80 -4.81 -9.12
N PHE A 469 -34.12 -5.96 -9.70
CA PHE A 469 -33.43 -7.24 -9.44
C PHE A 469 -31.90 -7.24 -9.70
N SER A 470 -31.41 -6.30 -10.51
CA SER A 470 -29.99 -6.14 -10.82
C SER A 470 -29.24 -5.29 -9.80
N LEU A 471 -29.94 -4.60 -8.89
CA LEU A 471 -29.34 -3.64 -7.97
C LEU A 471 -28.44 -4.38 -6.97
N ARG A 472 -27.14 -4.05 -6.97
CA ARG A 472 -26.12 -4.68 -6.12
C ARG A 472 -25.58 -3.72 -5.06
N SER A 473 -25.62 -2.42 -5.32
CA SER A 473 -25.12 -1.40 -4.41
C SER A 473 -26.09 -0.23 -4.34
N LEU A 474 -26.51 0.13 -3.12
CA LEU A 474 -27.27 1.32 -2.83
C LEU A 474 -26.45 2.18 -1.86
N THR A 475 -26.20 3.42 -2.24
CA THR A 475 -25.55 4.40 -1.37
C THR A 475 -26.52 5.54 -1.12
N VAL A 476 -26.78 5.83 0.15
CA VAL A 476 -27.61 6.95 0.58
C VAL A 476 -26.76 7.85 1.47
N ASP A 477 -26.59 9.10 1.08
CA ASP A 477 -25.63 10.00 1.72
C ASP A 477 -26.28 11.37 1.94
N ASN A 478 -26.13 11.93 3.14
CA ASN A 478 -26.52 13.30 3.46
C ASN A 478 -27.99 13.66 3.12
N CYS A 479 -28.96 12.77 3.38
CA CYS A 479 -30.39 13.02 3.14
C CYS A 479 -31.09 13.37 4.47
N GLU A 480 -31.40 14.65 4.69
CA GLU A 480 -31.75 15.15 6.03
C GLU A 480 -33.08 14.61 6.59
N LYS A 481 -34.14 14.55 5.78
CA LYS A 481 -35.50 14.17 6.22
C LYS A 481 -35.86 12.70 6.03
N LEU A 482 -34.92 11.86 5.58
CA LEU A 482 -35.22 10.46 5.33
C LEU A 482 -35.43 9.71 6.64
N GLU A 483 -36.67 9.29 6.90
CA GLU A 483 -37.06 8.61 8.14
C GLU A 483 -37.34 7.11 7.93
N TYR A 484 -37.73 6.69 6.72
CA TYR A 484 -38.17 5.33 6.43
C TYR A 484 -37.38 4.71 5.27
N PHE A 485 -36.88 3.49 5.51
CA PHE A 485 -36.36 2.62 4.46
C PHE A 485 -37.45 1.60 4.03
N PRO A 486 -37.40 1.08 2.80
CA PRO A 486 -38.33 0.05 2.38
C PRO A 486 -38.09 -1.23 3.19
N THR A 487 -39.09 -2.10 3.22
CA THR A 487 -39.01 -3.38 3.94
C THR A 487 -37.79 -4.19 3.49
N ALA A 488 -37.21 -4.98 4.41
CA ALA A 488 -36.08 -5.85 4.10
C ALA A 488 -36.38 -6.82 2.93
N GLU A 489 -37.66 -7.19 2.74
CA GLU A 489 -38.12 -8.00 1.61
C GLU A 489 -37.90 -7.31 0.24
N ALA A 490 -37.94 -5.97 0.20
CA ALA A 490 -37.72 -5.15 -0.98
C ALA A 490 -36.24 -4.81 -1.25
N MET A 491 -35.28 -5.18 -0.39
CA MET A 491 -33.86 -4.85 -0.60
C MET A 491 -33.04 -6.04 -1.15
N GLY A 492 -33.65 -7.23 -1.12
CA GLY A 492 -33.53 -8.46 -1.94
C GLY A 492 -32.25 -8.85 -2.70
N SER A 493 -31.62 -7.91 -3.39
CA SER A 493 -30.52 -8.13 -4.33
C SER A 493 -29.25 -7.37 -3.97
N LEU A 494 -29.29 -6.58 -2.91
CA LEU A 494 -28.23 -5.66 -2.51
C LEU A 494 -27.07 -6.41 -1.82
N THR A 495 -25.89 -6.30 -2.42
CA THR A 495 -24.63 -6.79 -1.82
C THR A 495 -23.94 -5.75 -0.95
N LYS A 496 -24.31 -4.48 -1.12
CA LYS A 496 -23.69 -3.33 -0.46
C LYS A 496 -24.73 -2.25 -0.23
N LEU A 497 -24.93 -1.89 1.04
CA LEU A 497 -25.73 -0.74 1.45
C LEU A 497 -24.83 0.18 2.28
N GLU A 498 -24.64 1.41 1.83
CA GLU A 498 -23.90 2.44 2.55
C GLU A 498 -24.84 3.59 2.85
N ILE A 499 -25.05 3.88 4.14
CA ILE A 499 -25.84 5.01 4.61
C ILE A 499 -24.91 5.91 5.40
N CYS A 500 -24.78 7.17 4.99
CA CYS A 500 -23.94 8.18 5.61
C CYS A 500 -24.76 9.45 5.87
N ASP A 501 -24.51 10.13 6.99
CA ASP A 501 -24.99 11.49 7.28
C ASP A 501 -26.53 11.72 7.09
N CYS A 502 -27.38 10.77 7.48
CA CYS A 502 -28.86 10.90 7.43
C CYS A 502 -29.45 11.11 8.85
N PRO A 503 -29.54 12.36 9.35
CA PRO A 503 -29.85 12.65 10.75
C PRO A 503 -31.24 12.21 11.22
N ALA A 504 -32.32 12.41 10.44
CA ALA A 504 -33.66 11.97 10.84
C ALA A 504 -33.77 10.44 11.00
N LEU A 505 -33.09 9.68 10.12
CA LEU A 505 -32.98 8.23 10.24
C LEU A 505 -32.19 7.83 11.50
N GLN A 506 -31.13 8.57 11.80
CA GLN A 506 -30.25 8.31 12.95
C GLN A 506 -30.93 8.65 14.28
N GLU A 507 -31.64 9.77 14.37
CA GLU A 507 -32.38 10.22 15.56
C GLU A 507 -33.51 9.24 15.90
N ARG A 508 -34.23 8.75 14.88
CA ARG A 508 -35.24 7.72 15.05
C ARG A 508 -34.65 6.34 15.41
N CYS A 509 -33.50 5.98 14.86
CA CYS A 509 -32.75 4.80 15.32
C CYS A 509 -32.28 4.96 16.78
N ALA A 510 -32.03 6.19 17.24
CA ALA A 510 -31.60 6.50 18.60
C ALA A 510 -32.76 6.51 19.61
N GLU A 511 -33.98 6.92 19.24
CA GLU A 511 -35.18 6.84 20.11
C GLU A 511 -35.52 5.40 20.55
N TYR A 512 -35.09 4.39 19.78
CA TYR A 512 -35.21 2.97 20.13
C TYR A 512 -34.14 2.45 21.11
N THR A 513 -33.22 3.31 21.60
CA THR A 513 -32.13 2.91 22.52
C THR A 513 -32.40 3.20 24.00
N GLY A 514 -33.59 3.70 24.35
CA GLY A 514 -34.02 3.93 25.73
C GLY A 514 -34.64 2.70 26.40
N THR A 515 -33.89 2.08 27.31
CA THR A 515 -34.38 1.30 28.47
C THR A 515 -35.51 0.28 28.22
N GLU A 516 -35.18 -0.86 27.62
CA GLU A 516 -35.74 -2.19 27.92
C GLU A 516 -34.94 -3.25 27.13
N CYS A 517 -33.77 -3.66 27.66
CA CYS A 517 -32.80 -4.49 26.95
C CYS A 517 -33.18 -5.99 26.84
N GLY A 518 -34.45 -6.32 26.64
CA GLY A 518 -34.94 -7.71 26.52
C GLY A 518 -35.94 -7.95 25.38
N ALA A 519 -36.70 -6.94 24.96
CA ALA A 519 -37.81 -7.14 24.03
C ALA A 519 -37.44 -6.95 22.54
N THR A 520 -36.52 -6.02 22.22
CA THR A 520 -36.21 -5.65 20.82
C THR A 520 -35.20 -6.58 20.13
N ASN A 521 -34.22 -7.10 20.87
CA ASN A 521 -33.25 -8.07 20.33
C ASN A 521 -33.85 -9.46 20.11
N SER A 522 -34.84 -9.86 20.92
CA SER A 522 -35.54 -11.14 20.77
C SER A 522 -36.42 -11.15 19.51
N SER A 523 -37.12 -10.06 19.20
CA SER A 523 -37.91 -9.94 17.96
C SER A 523 -37.03 -9.93 16.70
N HIS A 524 -35.84 -9.33 16.74
CA HIS A 524 -34.89 -9.34 15.62
C HIS A 524 -34.29 -10.74 15.36
N LEU A 525 -34.04 -11.55 16.40
CA LEU A 525 -33.58 -12.93 16.24
C LEU A 525 -34.66 -13.87 15.70
N GLU A 526 -35.94 -13.64 16.08
CA GLU A 526 -37.08 -14.50 15.73
C GLU A 526 -37.88 -14.06 14.49
N ARG A 527 -37.42 -13.03 13.79
CA ARG A 527 -38.01 -12.57 12.52
C ARG A 527 -37.98 -13.68 11.45
N LYS A 528 -38.94 -13.64 10.52
CA LYS A 528 -38.97 -14.54 9.35
C LYS A 528 -37.62 -14.50 8.61
N PHE A 529 -37.23 -15.63 8.00
CA PHE A 529 -36.03 -15.65 7.15
C PHE A 529 -36.32 -14.84 5.88
N ASP A 530 -35.56 -13.77 5.66
CA ASP A 530 -35.72 -12.94 4.46
C ASP A 530 -35.25 -13.69 3.21
N ARG A 531 -35.78 -13.31 2.05
CA ARG A 531 -35.36 -13.89 0.76
C ARG A 531 -33.86 -13.79 0.54
N GLU A 532 -33.16 -12.77 1.04
CA GLU A 532 -31.69 -12.59 0.94
C GLU A 532 -30.87 -13.52 1.83
N GLU A 533 -31.30 -13.71 3.09
CA GLU A 533 -30.69 -14.69 4.00
C GLU A 533 -30.82 -16.11 3.42
N VAL A 534 -31.89 -16.35 2.65
CA VAL A 534 -32.20 -17.60 1.94
C VAL A 534 -31.64 -17.64 0.50
N PHE A 535 -31.38 -16.50 -0.16
CA PHE A 535 -30.90 -16.45 -1.56
C PHE A 535 -29.45 -16.91 -1.69
N MET A 536 -28.65 -16.68 -0.64
CA MET A 536 -27.32 -17.28 -0.48
C MET A 536 -27.37 -18.81 -0.25
N VAL A 537 -28.57 -19.39 -0.10
CA VAL A 537 -28.84 -20.77 0.37
C VAL A 537 -29.59 -21.65 -0.67
N LEU A 538 -29.94 -21.12 -1.85
CA LEU A 538 -30.61 -21.79 -2.99
C LEU A 538 -32.12 -22.02 -2.89
N LYS A 539 -32.72 -21.93 -4.09
CA LYS A 539 -34.12 -21.71 -4.47
C LYS A 539 -35.05 -22.95 -4.37
N ASP A 540 -34.56 -24.06 -3.80
CA ASP A 540 -35.25 -25.37 -3.85
C ASP A 540 -35.66 -25.93 -2.47
N LEU A 541 -35.59 -25.15 -1.39
CA LEU A 541 -36.10 -25.57 -0.07
C LEU A 541 -37.60 -25.23 0.09
N GLU A 542 -38.50 -26.10 -0.37
CA GLU A 542 -39.92 -26.02 0.04
C GLU A 542 -40.12 -26.28 1.56
N GLY A 543 -39.10 -26.77 2.27
CA GLY A 543 -39.13 -27.11 3.71
C GLY A 543 -38.94 -25.96 4.73
N ASP A 544 -38.52 -24.75 4.31
CA ASP A 544 -38.20 -23.65 5.25
C ASP A 544 -39.42 -23.07 5.98
N LYS A 545 -40.59 -23.12 5.34
CA LYS A 545 -41.85 -22.71 6.00
C LYS A 545 -42.14 -23.60 7.19
N GLU A 546 -41.90 -24.92 7.09
CA GLU A 546 -42.23 -25.90 8.14
C GLU A 546 -41.27 -25.83 9.33
N PHE A 547 -39.96 -25.62 9.12
CA PHE A 547 -39.02 -25.42 10.23
C PHE A 547 -39.30 -24.11 10.99
N HIS A 548 -39.53 -22.99 10.27
CA HIS A 548 -39.82 -21.70 10.89
C HIS A 548 -41.13 -21.71 11.68
N THR A 549 -42.21 -22.32 11.15
CA THR A 549 -43.54 -22.30 11.77
C THR A 549 -43.82 -23.47 12.72
N HIS A 550 -43.33 -24.67 12.42
CA HIS A 550 -43.68 -25.90 13.14
C HIS A 550 -42.49 -26.58 13.84
N CYS A 551 -41.26 -26.05 13.70
CA CYS A 551 -40.04 -26.62 14.31
C CYS A 551 -39.82 -28.11 13.97
N LYS A 552 -39.99 -28.49 12.70
CA LYS A 552 -39.79 -29.86 12.21
C LYS A 552 -38.85 -29.88 11.01
N PHE A 553 -38.09 -30.96 10.87
CA PHE A 553 -37.29 -31.26 9.68
C PHE A 553 -37.98 -32.32 8.84
N GLU A 554 -37.98 -32.15 7.53
CA GLU A 554 -38.30 -33.22 6.58
C GLU A 554 -37.29 -34.37 6.73
N LYS A 555 -37.75 -35.63 6.58
CA LYS A 555 -36.93 -36.83 6.88
C LYS A 555 -35.60 -36.78 6.11
N SER A 556 -34.48 -37.04 6.80
CA SER A 556 -33.08 -37.05 6.32
C SER A 556 -32.32 -35.72 6.24
N LEU A 557 -32.97 -34.55 6.35
CA LEU A 557 -32.28 -33.25 6.25
C LEU A 557 -31.24 -32.99 7.35
N ASN A 558 -31.45 -33.57 8.55
CA ASN A 558 -30.54 -33.45 9.70
C ASN A 558 -29.64 -34.69 9.89
N ALA A 559 -29.46 -35.52 8.85
CA ALA A 559 -28.52 -36.64 8.87
C ALA A 559 -27.07 -36.14 8.78
N THR A 560 -26.15 -36.77 9.52
CA THR A 560 -24.74 -36.36 9.59
C THR A 560 -23.81 -37.58 9.51
N PHE A 561 -22.81 -37.52 8.64
CA PHE A 561 -21.79 -38.57 8.55
C PHE A 561 -20.59 -38.24 9.44
N ILE A 562 -20.04 -39.21 10.16
CA ILE A 562 -18.85 -39.04 10.99
C ILE A 562 -17.66 -39.65 10.26
N ALA A 563 -16.72 -38.80 9.82
CA ALA A 563 -15.45 -39.22 9.28
C ALA A 563 -14.40 -39.32 10.40
N LEU A 564 -13.63 -40.40 10.43
CA LEU A 564 -12.57 -40.62 11.43
C LEU A 564 -11.20 -40.26 10.82
N ILE A 565 -10.61 -39.14 11.25
CA ILE A 565 -9.29 -38.71 10.76
C ILE A 565 -8.20 -39.18 11.74
N PRO A 566 -7.18 -39.92 11.29
CA PRO A 566 -6.10 -40.36 12.17
C PRO A 566 -5.26 -39.17 12.66
N LYS A 567 -5.01 -39.11 13.98
CA LYS A 567 -4.15 -38.09 14.62
C LYS A 567 -2.66 -38.41 14.48
N LYS A 568 -2.32 -39.66 14.20
CA LYS A 568 -0.95 -40.19 14.03
C LYS A 568 -0.95 -41.24 12.91
N ARG A 569 0.22 -41.50 12.31
CA ARG A 569 0.35 -42.42 11.16
C ARG A 569 -0.06 -43.86 11.49
N ASP A 570 0.20 -44.33 12.70
CA ASP A 570 -0.12 -45.70 13.16
C ASP A 570 -1.27 -45.68 14.19
N ALA A 571 -2.45 -45.23 13.76
CA ALA A 571 -3.62 -45.11 14.64
C ALA A 571 -4.30 -46.47 14.87
N LEU A 572 -4.01 -47.10 16.00
CA LEU A 572 -4.53 -48.43 16.38
C LEU A 572 -5.78 -48.34 17.27
N ASN A 573 -5.90 -47.29 18.10
CA ASN A 573 -7.03 -47.12 19.01
C ASN A 573 -8.02 -46.10 18.46
N ILE A 574 -9.32 -46.26 18.75
CA ILE A 574 -10.35 -45.27 18.34
C ILE A 574 -10.06 -43.85 18.88
N ARG A 575 -9.36 -43.74 20.02
CA ARG A 575 -8.90 -42.47 20.61
C ARG A 575 -7.85 -41.75 19.76
N ASP A 576 -7.13 -42.49 18.92
CA ASP A 576 -6.15 -41.97 17.97
C ASP A 576 -6.82 -41.34 16.74
N TYR A 577 -8.14 -41.44 16.61
CA TYR A 577 -8.92 -40.79 15.57
C TYR A 577 -9.61 -39.53 16.08
N ARG A 578 -9.81 -38.55 15.19
CA ARG A 578 -10.61 -37.36 15.42
C ARG A 578 -11.91 -37.50 14.63
N PRO A 579 -13.08 -37.57 15.28
CA PRO A 579 -14.35 -37.59 14.57
C PRO A 579 -14.63 -36.19 14.02
N ILE A 580 -14.97 -36.10 12.73
CA ILE A 580 -15.46 -34.88 12.08
C ILE A 580 -16.87 -35.14 11.55
N SER A 581 -17.81 -34.27 11.92
CA SER A 581 -19.17 -34.32 11.42
C SER A 581 -19.25 -33.67 10.05
N LEU A 582 -19.47 -34.49 9.02
CA LEU A 582 -19.85 -34.07 7.68
C LEU A 582 -21.36 -33.83 7.68
N VAL A 583 -21.70 -32.56 7.91
CA VAL A 583 -23.09 -32.10 7.98
C VAL A 583 -23.61 -31.84 6.56
N GLY A 584 -24.85 -32.24 6.27
CA GLY A 584 -25.47 -32.00 4.97
C GLY A 584 -25.50 -30.51 4.61
N SER A 585 -25.30 -30.21 3.32
CA SER A 585 -25.18 -28.82 2.83
C SER A 585 -26.38 -27.95 3.21
N MET A 586 -27.59 -28.50 3.13
CA MET A 586 -28.84 -27.78 3.45
C MET A 586 -28.91 -27.36 4.92
N TYR A 587 -28.71 -28.31 5.85
CA TYR A 587 -28.65 -27.98 7.28
C TYR A 587 -27.48 -27.02 7.58
N LYS A 588 -26.32 -27.20 6.93
CA LYS A 588 -25.15 -26.36 7.18
C LYS A 588 -25.43 -24.89 6.86
N LEU A 589 -26.22 -24.62 5.83
CA LEU A 589 -26.67 -23.28 5.47
C LEU A 589 -27.63 -22.71 6.52
N LEU A 590 -28.65 -23.48 6.93
CA LEU A 590 -29.55 -23.09 8.02
C LEU A 590 -28.81 -22.77 9.33
N SER A 591 -27.91 -23.66 9.75
CA SER A 591 -27.06 -23.46 10.93
C SER A 591 -26.17 -22.22 10.80
N LYS A 592 -25.68 -21.92 9.59
CA LYS A 592 -24.90 -20.70 9.33
C LYS A 592 -25.75 -19.43 9.48
N VAL A 593 -27.00 -19.45 9.03
CA VAL A 593 -27.96 -18.34 9.23
C VAL A 593 -28.19 -18.12 10.73
N LEU A 594 -28.53 -19.18 11.47
CA LEU A 594 -28.73 -19.11 12.94
C LEU A 594 -27.47 -18.63 13.66
N ALA A 595 -26.29 -19.10 13.25
CA ALA A 595 -25.02 -18.67 13.82
C ALA A 595 -24.72 -17.19 13.57
N ASN A 596 -25.02 -16.67 12.37
CA ASN A 596 -24.84 -15.25 12.06
C ASN A 596 -25.77 -14.37 12.91
N ARG A 597 -27.01 -14.81 13.14
CA ARG A 597 -27.96 -14.11 14.02
C ARG A 597 -27.49 -14.08 15.48
N VAL A 598 -27.03 -15.19 16.04
CA VAL A 598 -26.47 -15.22 17.42
C VAL A 598 -25.22 -14.35 17.53
N LYS A 599 -24.41 -14.28 16.48
CA LYS A 599 -23.16 -13.51 16.50
C LYS A 599 -23.38 -12.01 16.75
N THR A 600 -24.51 -11.43 16.34
CA THR A 600 -24.80 -9.99 16.54
C THR A 600 -25.05 -9.64 18.01
N VAL A 601 -25.61 -10.58 18.78
CA VAL A 601 -25.88 -10.40 20.22
C VAL A 601 -24.79 -10.98 21.11
N LEU A 602 -23.85 -11.74 20.54
CA LEU A 602 -22.90 -12.50 21.33
C LEU A 602 -21.99 -11.62 22.18
N GLU A 603 -21.55 -10.46 21.67
CA GLU A 603 -20.63 -9.56 22.37
C GLU A 603 -21.23 -8.95 23.66
N SER A 604 -22.54 -8.69 23.68
CA SER A 604 -23.22 -8.15 24.86
C SER A 604 -23.57 -9.22 25.91
N LEU A 605 -23.61 -10.49 25.50
CA LEU A 605 -24.03 -11.62 26.33
C LEU A 605 -22.91 -12.31 27.09
N ILE A 606 -21.67 -12.25 26.58
CA ILE A 606 -20.52 -12.98 27.14
C ILE A 606 -19.49 -12.06 27.77
N TYR A 607 -18.84 -12.55 28.82
CA TYR A 607 -17.87 -11.78 29.58
C TYR A 607 -16.61 -11.43 28.77
N ASP A 608 -15.97 -10.31 29.11
CA ASP A 608 -14.80 -9.76 28.40
C ASP A 608 -13.58 -10.70 28.38
N SER A 609 -13.49 -11.64 29.32
CA SER A 609 -12.40 -12.62 29.41
C SER A 609 -12.47 -13.73 28.35
N GLN A 610 -13.59 -13.82 27.62
CA GLN A 610 -13.86 -14.83 26.62
C GLN A 610 -13.54 -14.32 25.21
N ASN A 611 -12.52 -14.89 24.58
CA ASN A 611 -11.88 -14.31 23.38
C ASN A 611 -12.04 -15.15 22.09
N ALA A 612 -12.68 -16.32 22.14
CA ALA A 612 -12.86 -17.19 20.99
C ALA A 612 -14.16 -16.89 20.22
N PHE A 613 -14.10 -16.87 18.87
CA PHE A 613 -15.22 -16.67 17.92
C PHE A 613 -16.11 -15.42 18.09
N VAL A 614 -15.73 -14.47 18.95
CA VAL A 614 -16.37 -13.16 19.11
C VAL A 614 -15.79 -12.18 18.11
N GLY A 615 -16.62 -11.30 17.52
CA GLY A 615 -16.14 -10.18 16.71
C GLY A 615 -15.20 -9.27 17.52
N GLY A 616 -14.17 -8.70 16.89
CA GLY A 616 -13.25 -7.76 17.55
C GLY A 616 -12.24 -8.35 18.54
N ARG A 617 -12.48 -9.54 19.12
CA ARG A 617 -11.59 -10.17 20.10
C ARG A 617 -10.61 -11.15 19.45
N GLN A 618 -9.34 -11.12 19.84
CA GLN A 618 -8.28 -11.97 19.27
C GLN A 618 -7.63 -12.87 20.34
N THR A 619 -7.21 -14.08 19.97
CA THR A 619 -6.47 -14.99 20.88
C THR A 619 -5.20 -14.35 21.45
N LEU A 620 -4.55 -13.47 20.67
CA LEU A 620 -3.35 -12.76 21.09
C LEU A 620 -3.62 -11.78 22.24
N ASP A 621 -4.86 -11.29 22.39
CA ASP A 621 -5.27 -10.37 23.44
C ASP A 621 -5.15 -11.07 24.81
N SER A 622 -5.62 -12.32 24.91
CA SER A 622 -5.51 -13.13 26.13
C SER A 622 -4.04 -13.36 26.54
N ILE A 623 -3.14 -13.53 25.57
CA ILE A 623 -1.72 -13.78 25.85
C ILE A 623 -1.02 -12.50 26.31
N LEU A 624 -1.36 -11.37 25.70
CA LEU A 624 -0.88 -10.06 26.14
C LEU A 624 -1.35 -9.79 27.58
N ILE A 625 -2.65 -9.96 27.87
CA ILE A 625 -3.21 -9.81 29.22
C ILE A 625 -2.48 -10.73 30.22
N ALA A 626 -2.37 -12.02 29.91
CA ALA A 626 -1.70 -12.99 30.79
C ALA A 626 -0.25 -12.60 31.10
N ASN A 627 0.52 -12.17 30.08
CA ASN A 627 1.90 -11.73 30.27
C ASN A 627 2.00 -10.47 31.12
N GLU A 628 1.11 -9.49 30.90
CA GLU A 628 1.14 -8.24 31.65
C GLU A 628 0.76 -8.44 33.12
N CYS A 629 -0.23 -9.30 33.39
CA CYS A 629 -0.58 -9.75 34.74
C CYS A 629 0.56 -10.51 35.41
N LEU A 630 1.21 -11.44 34.70
CA LEU A 630 2.37 -12.19 35.20
C LEU A 630 3.55 -11.27 35.53
N ASP A 631 3.89 -10.33 34.65
CA ASP A 631 4.97 -9.36 34.86
C ASP A 631 4.68 -8.43 36.06
N SER A 632 3.44 -7.96 36.22
CA SER A 632 3.03 -7.20 37.41
C SER A 632 3.16 -8.01 38.70
N ARG A 633 2.84 -9.31 38.65
CA ARG A 633 2.95 -10.20 39.81
C ARG A 633 4.40 -10.47 40.19
N LEU A 634 5.25 -10.73 39.18
CA LEU A 634 6.70 -10.95 39.35
C LEU A 634 7.41 -9.70 39.89
N GLN A 635 7.05 -8.50 39.43
CA GLN A 635 7.61 -7.24 39.95
C GLN A 635 7.31 -7.02 41.42
N ASN A 636 6.12 -7.41 41.86
CA ASN A 636 5.73 -7.30 43.26
C ASN A 636 6.21 -8.48 44.11
N SER A 637 6.96 -9.44 43.54
CA SER A 637 7.44 -10.65 44.21
C SER A 637 6.34 -11.46 44.91
N ILE A 638 5.11 -11.42 44.38
CA ILE A 638 3.97 -12.12 44.97
C ILE A 638 3.86 -13.51 44.34
N LEU A 639 3.86 -14.56 45.14
CA LEU A 639 3.66 -15.93 44.66
C LEU A 639 2.27 -16.10 44.04
N GLY A 640 2.20 -16.88 42.96
CA GLY A 640 0.95 -17.16 42.26
C GLY A 640 1.03 -18.46 41.48
N ILE A 641 -0.14 -19.03 41.18
CA ILE A 641 -0.30 -20.26 40.41
C ILE A 641 -1.06 -19.93 39.14
N LEU A 642 -0.54 -20.42 38.01
CA LEU A 642 -1.21 -20.39 36.72
C LEU A 642 -1.75 -21.78 36.42
N CYS A 643 -3.06 -21.92 36.29
CA CYS A 643 -3.72 -23.17 35.95
C CYS A 643 -4.16 -23.15 34.48
N LYS A 644 -3.55 -23.96 33.64
CA LYS A 644 -4.00 -24.22 32.27
C LYS A 644 -4.91 -25.44 32.29
N LEU A 645 -6.19 -25.24 32.02
CA LEU A 645 -7.21 -26.28 32.00
C LEU A 645 -7.54 -26.69 30.55
N ASP A 646 -7.65 -28.00 30.32
CA ASP A 646 -8.08 -28.62 29.06
C ASP A 646 -9.47 -29.24 29.24
N ILE A 647 -10.47 -28.83 28.47
CA ILE A 647 -11.82 -29.39 28.55
C ILE A 647 -11.90 -30.69 27.73
N GLU A 648 -12.26 -31.81 28.37
CA GLU A 648 -12.35 -33.10 27.72
C GLU A 648 -13.48 -33.10 26.68
N LYS A 649 -13.14 -33.33 25.40
CA LYS A 649 -14.08 -33.46 24.29
C LYS A 649 -15.13 -32.35 24.32
N ALA A 650 -14.69 -31.09 24.20
CA ALA A 650 -15.50 -29.87 24.33
C ALA A 650 -16.92 -29.91 23.74
N TYR A 651 -17.15 -30.63 22.64
CA TYR A 651 -18.47 -30.79 22.04
C TYR A 651 -19.20 -32.09 22.43
N GLY A 652 -18.53 -33.14 22.91
CA GLY A 652 -19.11 -34.49 23.04
C GLY A 652 -19.93 -34.77 24.30
N HIS A 653 -19.78 -33.99 25.37
CA HIS A 653 -20.40 -34.28 26.68
C HIS A 653 -21.49 -33.28 27.11
N PHE A 654 -21.86 -32.39 26.21
CA PHE A 654 -22.67 -31.22 26.50
C PHE A 654 -24.13 -31.55 26.88
N ASN A 655 -24.60 -31.08 28.04
CA ASN A 655 -25.99 -31.25 28.48
C ASN A 655 -26.92 -30.23 27.77
N TRP A 656 -27.88 -30.72 26.99
CA TRP A 656 -28.82 -29.87 26.25
C TRP A 656 -29.82 -29.14 27.13
N ASP A 657 -30.30 -29.75 28.21
CA ASP A 657 -31.25 -29.12 29.13
C ASP A 657 -30.64 -27.91 29.82
N CYS A 658 -29.36 -28.02 30.21
CA CYS A 658 -28.58 -26.91 30.75
C CYS A 658 -28.46 -25.75 29.74
N LEU A 659 -28.18 -26.04 28.46
CA LEU A 659 -28.07 -25.01 27.42
C LEU A 659 -29.40 -24.30 27.20
N LEU A 660 -30.50 -25.06 27.05
CA LEU A 660 -31.81 -24.48 26.81
C LEU A 660 -32.29 -23.65 27.99
N TYR A 661 -32.04 -24.12 29.22
CA TYR A 661 -32.29 -23.36 30.43
C TYR A 661 -31.49 -22.05 30.45
N LEU A 662 -30.20 -22.10 30.13
CA LEU A 662 -29.33 -20.92 30.09
C LEU A 662 -29.80 -19.92 29.04
N MET A 663 -30.14 -20.36 27.83
CA MET A 663 -30.63 -19.50 26.76
C MET A 663 -31.93 -18.79 27.16
N ALA A 664 -32.87 -19.51 27.76
CA ALA A 664 -34.10 -18.90 28.29
C ALA A 664 -33.79 -17.82 29.35
N ARG A 665 -32.83 -18.06 30.25
CA ARG A 665 -32.40 -17.10 31.28
C ARG A 665 -31.62 -15.91 30.72
N MET A 666 -30.99 -16.06 29.56
CA MET A 666 -30.30 -14.98 28.84
C MET A 666 -31.26 -14.12 27.99
N GLY A 667 -32.57 -14.40 28.03
CA GLY A 667 -33.57 -13.61 27.32
C GLY A 667 -33.84 -14.05 25.88
N PHE A 668 -33.32 -15.21 25.45
CA PHE A 668 -33.70 -15.77 24.15
C PHE A 668 -35.16 -16.21 24.18
N GLY A 669 -35.92 -15.82 23.16
CA GLY A 669 -37.34 -16.17 23.07
C GLY A 669 -37.58 -17.68 22.98
N HIS A 670 -38.81 -18.08 23.30
CA HIS A 670 -39.19 -19.49 23.35
C HIS A 670 -39.06 -20.17 21.98
N ARG A 671 -39.36 -19.45 20.88
CA ARG A 671 -39.26 -19.99 19.52
C ARG A 671 -37.81 -20.23 19.15
N TRP A 672 -36.91 -19.29 19.48
CA TRP A 672 -35.47 -19.47 19.29
C TRP A 672 -34.94 -20.70 20.03
N CYS A 673 -35.29 -20.85 21.31
CA CYS A 673 -34.91 -22.03 22.09
C CYS A 673 -35.41 -23.34 21.45
N GLN A 674 -36.61 -23.33 20.89
CA GLN A 674 -37.18 -24.49 20.20
C GLN A 674 -36.46 -24.81 18.87
N TRP A 675 -36.04 -23.81 18.10
CA TRP A 675 -35.20 -24.02 16.91
C TRP A 675 -33.88 -24.69 17.26
N ILE A 676 -33.19 -24.20 18.29
CA ILE A 676 -31.92 -24.79 18.76
C ILE A 676 -32.13 -26.21 19.27
N LYS A 677 -33.18 -26.45 20.08
CA LYS A 677 -33.56 -27.79 20.55
C LYS A 677 -33.78 -28.74 19.38
N THR A 678 -34.50 -28.30 18.35
CA THR A 678 -34.78 -29.11 17.15
C THR A 678 -33.49 -29.42 16.40
N CYS A 679 -32.61 -28.43 16.20
CA CYS A 679 -31.32 -28.60 15.52
C CYS A 679 -30.43 -29.64 16.19
N ILE A 680 -30.34 -29.66 17.53
CA ILE A 680 -29.44 -30.57 18.27
C ILE A 680 -30.05 -31.95 18.54
N SER A 681 -31.37 -32.05 18.78
CA SER A 681 -32.01 -33.30 19.23
C SER A 681 -32.46 -34.24 18.12
N THR A 682 -32.73 -33.73 16.90
CA THR A 682 -33.26 -34.52 15.79
C THR A 682 -32.17 -35.14 14.90
N VAL A 683 -30.90 -34.98 15.26
CA VAL A 683 -29.76 -35.44 14.45
C VAL A 683 -29.67 -36.97 14.44
N GLN A 684 -29.45 -37.53 13.24
CA GLN A 684 -29.11 -38.94 13.05
C GLN A 684 -27.67 -39.05 12.52
N PHE A 685 -26.82 -39.77 13.24
CA PHE A 685 -25.41 -39.95 12.90
C PHE A 685 -25.17 -41.31 12.22
N SER A 686 -24.25 -41.33 11.25
CA SER A 686 -23.71 -42.56 10.67
C SER A 686 -22.19 -42.48 10.57
N VAL A 687 -21.45 -43.53 10.94
CA VAL A 687 -19.98 -43.52 10.88
C VAL A 687 -19.53 -43.98 9.50
N LEU A 688 -18.59 -43.25 8.88
CA LEU A 688 -17.97 -43.67 7.63
C LEU A 688 -16.85 -44.68 7.91
N VAL A 689 -17.09 -45.94 7.56
CA VAL A 689 -16.11 -47.03 7.61
C VAL A 689 -15.64 -47.28 6.18
N ASN A 690 -14.35 -47.07 5.90
CA ASN A 690 -13.77 -47.17 4.54
C ASN A 690 -14.52 -46.35 3.48
N GLY A 691 -15.03 -45.18 3.85
CA GLY A 691 -15.78 -44.30 2.96
C GLY A 691 -17.27 -44.64 2.80
N SER A 692 -17.77 -45.71 3.44
CA SER A 692 -19.18 -46.11 3.38
C SER A 692 -19.89 -45.87 4.72
N PRO A 693 -21.14 -45.36 4.73
CA PRO A 693 -21.90 -45.15 5.96
C PRO A 693 -22.33 -46.48 6.59
N ALA A 694 -22.08 -46.63 7.89
CA ALA A 694 -22.40 -47.83 8.65
C ALA A 694 -23.44 -47.51 9.75
N GLY A 695 -24.70 -47.85 9.48
CA GLY A 695 -25.84 -47.70 10.41
C GLY A 695 -26.22 -46.25 10.74
N PHE A 696 -27.42 -46.04 11.28
CA PHE A 696 -27.83 -44.74 11.82
C PHE A 696 -28.11 -44.86 13.31
N PHE A 697 -27.68 -43.86 14.08
CA PHE A 697 -27.98 -43.76 15.51
C PHE A 697 -28.28 -42.32 15.91
N GLY A 698 -29.19 -42.15 16.86
CA GLY A 698 -29.50 -40.86 17.47
C GLY A 698 -28.51 -40.49 18.56
N ASN A 699 -28.55 -39.24 19.00
CA ASN A 699 -27.72 -38.73 20.09
C ASN A 699 -28.61 -38.15 21.21
N SER A 700 -28.12 -38.21 22.45
CA SER A 700 -28.81 -37.69 23.63
C SER A 700 -28.10 -36.50 24.29
N ARG A 701 -26.85 -36.19 23.90
CA ARG A 701 -26.04 -35.10 24.45
C ARG A 701 -24.92 -34.70 23.51
N GLY A 702 -24.37 -33.50 23.65
CA GLY A 702 -23.25 -33.04 22.82
C GLY A 702 -23.66 -32.23 21.60
N LEU A 703 -22.69 -31.55 20.99
CA LEU A 703 -22.82 -30.69 19.83
C LEU A 703 -21.98 -31.28 18.67
N ARG A 704 -22.31 -30.89 17.43
CA ARG A 704 -21.62 -31.39 16.23
C ARG A 704 -20.31 -30.68 15.98
N GLN A 705 -19.23 -31.45 15.79
CA GLN A 705 -17.92 -30.89 15.46
C GLN A 705 -17.81 -30.62 13.95
N GLY A 706 -17.85 -29.34 13.56
CA GLY A 706 -17.89 -28.90 12.15
C GLY A 706 -19.16 -28.16 11.75
N ASP A 707 -20.13 -28.09 12.67
CA ASP A 707 -21.38 -27.34 12.53
C ASP A 707 -21.15 -25.85 12.87
N PRO A 708 -21.53 -24.88 12.00
CA PRO A 708 -21.31 -23.45 12.24
C PRO A 708 -21.87 -22.90 13.56
N LEU A 709 -22.96 -23.48 14.06
CA LEU A 709 -23.65 -23.06 15.28
C LEU A 709 -23.00 -23.58 16.57
N SER A 710 -22.45 -24.79 16.54
CA SER A 710 -21.88 -25.46 17.73
C SER A 710 -20.83 -24.64 18.49
N PRO A 711 -19.88 -23.93 17.86
CA PRO A 711 -18.92 -23.10 18.57
C PRO A 711 -19.57 -21.98 19.37
N LEU A 712 -20.63 -21.35 18.86
CA LEU A 712 -21.29 -20.23 19.53
C LEU A 712 -22.13 -20.72 20.73
N LEU A 713 -22.81 -21.86 20.58
CA LEU A 713 -23.54 -22.49 21.68
C LEU A 713 -22.59 -22.96 22.80
N PHE A 714 -21.41 -23.45 22.43
CA PHE A 714 -20.37 -23.79 23.38
C PHE A 714 -19.90 -22.57 24.18
N LEU A 715 -19.72 -21.42 23.52
CA LEU A 715 -19.37 -20.16 24.21
C LEU A 715 -20.41 -19.74 25.24
N LEU A 716 -21.70 -19.87 24.92
CA LEU A 716 -22.77 -19.54 25.87
C LEU A 716 -22.67 -20.38 27.14
N VAL A 717 -22.38 -21.68 27.05
CA VAL A 717 -22.23 -22.51 28.26
C VAL A 717 -20.92 -22.24 29.00
N MET A 718 -19.84 -21.91 28.30
CA MET A 718 -18.60 -21.47 28.96
C MET A 718 -18.78 -20.20 29.79
N GLU A 719 -19.77 -19.36 29.47
CA GLU A 719 -20.12 -18.18 30.28
C GLU A 719 -20.57 -18.56 31.70
N VAL A 720 -21.12 -19.76 31.91
CA VAL A 720 -21.45 -20.26 33.25
C VAL A 720 -20.19 -20.36 34.10
N LEU A 721 -19.09 -20.86 33.53
CA LEU A 721 -17.81 -20.95 34.24
C LEU A 721 -17.25 -19.56 34.55
N SER A 722 -17.35 -18.60 33.62
CA SER A 722 -16.97 -17.21 33.86
C SER A 722 -17.71 -16.61 35.06
N LYS A 723 -19.03 -16.79 35.10
CA LYS A 723 -19.89 -16.27 36.18
C LYS A 723 -19.64 -16.95 37.52
N MET A 724 -19.33 -18.25 37.51
CA MET A 724 -18.94 -18.97 38.73
C MET A 724 -17.66 -18.39 39.31
N PHE A 725 -16.59 -18.27 38.51
CA PHE A 725 -15.35 -17.66 38.98
C PHE A 725 -15.53 -16.20 39.42
N LYS A 726 -16.32 -15.41 38.69
CA LYS A 726 -16.65 -14.03 39.07
C LYS A 726 -17.29 -13.96 40.46
N LYS A 727 -18.27 -14.83 40.73
CA LYS A 727 -18.95 -14.88 42.02
C LYS A 727 -18.03 -15.35 43.15
N SER A 728 -17.14 -16.31 42.88
CA SER A 728 -16.12 -16.73 43.85
C SER A 728 -15.10 -15.62 44.14
N GLU A 729 -14.78 -14.79 43.14
CA GLU A 729 -13.91 -13.62 43.27
C GLU A 729 -14.58 -12.51 44.10
N GLU A 730 -15.86 -12.20 43.84
CA GLU A 730 -16.66 -11.25 44.63
C GLU A 730 -16.79 -11.70 46.09
N ALA A 731 -16.90 -13.01 46.32
CA ALA A 731 -16.89 -13.61 47.65
C ALA A 731 -15.49 -13.71 48.29
N SER A 732 -14.44 -13.23 47.62
CA SER A 732 -13.04 -13.32 48.05
C SER A 732 -12.52 -14.75 48.32
N LEU A 733 -13.15 -15.75 47.69
CA LEU A 733 -12.74 -17.16 47.78
C LEU A 733 -11.61 -17.51 46.81
N ILE A 734 -11.48 -16.72 45.73
CA ILE A 734 -10.36 -16.76 44.79
C ILE A 734 -9.88 -15.34 44.54
N CYS A 735 -8.58 -15.15 44.34
CA CYS A 735 -8.01 -13.86 43.97
C CYS A 735 -7.26 -14.00 42.66
N GLY A 736 -7.71 -13.26 41.64
CA GLY A 736 -7.03 -13.20 40.35
C GLY A 736 -5.71 -12.42 40.41
N PHE A 737 -5.04 -12.31 39.26
CA PHE A 737 -3.85 -11.48 39.16
C PHE A 737 -4.23 -10.02 38.90
N MET A 738 -3.62 -9.12 39.67
CA MET A 738 -3.83 -7.69 39.56
C MET A 738 -2.92 -7.10 38.47
N ALA A 739 -3.54 -6.47 37.47
CA ALA A 739 -2.89 -5.56 36.55
C ALA A 739 -3.10 -4.12 37.03
N GLY A 740 -2.04 -3.49 37.54
CA GLY A 740 -2.05 -2.09 37.99
C GLY A 740 -1.05 -1.81 39.11
N VAL A 741 -0.63 -0.54 39.21
CA VAL A 741 0.22 -0.05 40.32
C VAL A 741 -0.67 0.35 41.50
N LEU A 742 -0.19 0.20 42.73
CA LEU A 742 -0.87 0.69 43.94
C LEU A 742 -1.21 2.19 43.80
N GLY A 743 -2.50 2.53 43.78
CA GLY A 743 -3.02 3.90 43.69
C GLY A 743 -3.68 4.32 42.37
N GLY A 744 -3.70 3.46 41.33
CA GLY A 744 -4.39 3.70 40.05
C GLY A 744 -5.64 2.84 39.82
N SER A 745 -6.21 2.91 38.60
CA SER A 745 -7.26 1.97 38.14
C SER A 745 -6.73 0.55 38.23
N LYS A 746 -7.44 -0.33 38.97
CA LYS A 746 -7.05 -1.72 39.20
C LYS A 746 -7.92 -2.64 38.34
N VAL A 747 -7.28 -3.51 37.56
CA VAL A 747 -7.98 -4.57 36.81
C VAL A 747 -7.53 -5.93 37.36
N CYS A 748 -8.44 -6.68 37.95
CA CYS A 748 -8.19 -8.05 38.40
C CYS A 748 -8.60 -9.04 37.29
N ILE A 749 -7.73 -10.00 37.01
CA ILE A 749 -7.98 -11.06 36.02
C ILE A 749 -7.90 -12.41 36.74
N SER A 750 -9.06 -13.04 36.97
CA SER A 750 -9.18 -14.37 37.56
C SER A 750 -9.10 -15.49 36.51
N HIS A 751 -9.62 -15.26 35.31
CA HIS A 751 -9.65 -16.27 34.24
C HIS A 751 -9.61 -15.65 32.84
N LEU A 752 -9.12 -16.42 31.87
CA LEU A 752 -9.16 -16.12 30.44
C LEU A 752 -9.62 -17.37 29.69
N LEU A 753 -10.72 -17.23 28.95
CA LEU A 753 -11.35 -18.33 28.23
C LEU A 753 -11.05 -18.23 26.74
N PHE A 754 -10.45 -19.30 26.23
CA PHE A 754 -10.46 -19.64 24.82
C PHE A 754 -11.24 -20.96 24.65
N THR A 755 -11.37 -21.48 23.43
CA THR A 755 -12.20 -22.64 23.09
C THR A 755 -12.13 -23.79 24.11
N ASP A 756 -11.12 -24.62 24.02
CA ASP A 756 -10.85 -25.80 24.85
C ASP A 756 -9.76 -25.52 25.88
N ASN A 757 -9.06 -24.39 25.73
CA ASN A 757 -7.96 -23.95 26.57
C ASN A 757 -8.44 -22.82 27.49
N THR A 758 -8.50 -23.09 28.78
CA THR A 758 -8.87 -22.11 29.81
C THR A 758 -7.66 -21.82 30.68
N ILE A 759 -7.38 -20.55 30.95
CA ILE A 759 -6.31 -20.12 31.86
C ILE A 759 -6.96 -19.52 33.09
N VAL A 760 -6.60 -20.01 34.28
CA VAL A 760 -7.07 -19.50 35.57
C VAL A 760 -5.86 -19.01 36.36
N PHE A 761 -6.02 -17.85 37.00
CA PHE A 761 -5.02 -17.19 37.82
C PHE A 761 -5.47 -17.22 39.28
N CYS A 762 -4.61 -17.69 40.17
CA CYS A 762 -4.88 -17.64 41.62
C CYS A 762 -3.61 -17.41 42.44
N ASP A 763 -3.78 -16.97 43.67
CA ASP A 763 -2.67 -16.89 44.61
C ASP A 763 -2.15 -18.29 44.93
N ALA A 764 -0.89 -18.39 45.39
CA ALA A 764 -0.30 -19.64 45.84
C ALA A 764 -0.83 -20.11 47.21
N VAL A 765 -2.16 -20.11 47.37
CA VAL A 765 -2.88 -20.50 48.58
C VAL A 765 -3.66 -21.79 48.29
N PRO A 766 -3.39 -22.89 49.01
CA PRO A 766 -4.06 -24.18 48.79
C PRO A 766 -5.59 -24.11 48.85
N GLU A 767 -6.14 -23.24 49.71
CA GLU A 767 -7.58 -23.02 49.86
C GLU A 767 -8.22 -22.48 48.58
N GLN A 768 -7.58 -21.53 47.89
CA GLN A 768 -8.07 -21.00 46.62
C GLN A 768 -8.07 -22.08 45.52
N VAL A 769 -7.04 -22.94 45.47
CA VAL A 769 -6.99 -24.06 44.52
C VAL A 769 -8.10 -25.08 44.82
N MET A 770 -8.42 -25.32 46.08
CA MET A 770 -9.56 -26.16 46.48
C MET A 770 -10.90 -25.54 46.08
N HIS A 771 -11.05 -24.21 46.21
CA HIS A 771 -12.24 -23.51 45.72
C HIS A 771 -12.39 -23.62 44.21
N ILE A 772 -11.31 -23.42 43.44
CA ILE A 772 -11.31 -23.62 41.98
C ILE A 772 -11.74 -25.07 41.65
N LYS A 773 -11.20 -26.07 42.35
CA LYS A 773 -11.59 -27.48 42.15
C LYS A 773 -13.08 -27.71 42.43
N LYS A 774 -13.64 -27.10 43.48
CA LYS A 774 -15.08 -27.17 43.79
C LYS A 774 -15.92 -26.54 42.68
N GLU A 775 -15.56 -25.35 42.21
CA GLU A 775 -16.26 -24.68 41.11
C GLU A 775 -16.22 -25.52 39.82
N LEU A 776 -15.07 -26.10 39.48
CA LEU A 776 -14.95 -26.98 38.32
C LEU A 776 -15.79 -28.27 38.47
N SER A 777 -15.89 -28.82 39.68
CA SER A 777 -16.71 -30.01 39.95
C SER A 777 -18.20 -29.70 39.83
N CYS A 778 -18.64 -28.54 40.33
CA CYS A 778 -20.00 -28.04 40.16
C CYS A 778 -20.30 -27.76 38.68
N PHE A 779 -19.36 -27.15 37.95
CA PHE A 779 -19.50 -26.88 36.52
C PHE A 779 -19.64 -28.19 35.72
N GLU A 780 -18.82 -29.21 36.03
CA GLU A 780 -18.92 -30.54 35.42
C GLU A 780 -20.28 -31.18 35.70
N ALA A 781 -20.76 -31.11 36.94
CA ALA A 781 -22.05 -31.68 37.34
C ALA A 781 -23.25 -31.03 36.62
N VAL A 782 -23.20 -29.71 36.40
CA VAL A 782 -24.30 -28.95 35.78
C VAL A 782 -24.27 -29.03 34.25
N THR A 783 -23.10 -28.86 33.64
CA THR A 783 -22.96 -28.72 32.18
C THR A 783 -22.64 -30.04 31.47
N GLY A 784 -22.13 -31.03 32.21
CA GLY A 784 -21.57 -32.26 31.66
C GLY A 784 -20.15 -32.09 31.08
N LEU A 785 -19.58 -30.88 31.07
CA LEU A 785 -18.24 -30.61 30.55
C LEU A 785 -17.17 -30.93 31.60
N ARG A 786 -16.45 -32.02 31.36
CA ARG A 786 -15.39 -32.51 32.25
C ARG A 786 -14.05 -31.86 31.95
N VAL A 787 -13.28 -31.54 32.99
CA VAL A 787 -11.89 -31.09 32.84
C VAL A 787 -10.94 -32.29 32.74
N ASN A 788 -10.08 -32.28 31.75
CA ASN A 788 -9.04 -33.29 31.58
C ASN A 788 -7.84 -32.99 32.47
N LEU A 789 -7.82 -33.57 33.67
CA LEU A 789 -6.72 -33.38 34.62
C LEU A 789 -5.37 -33.91 34.13
N THR A 790 -5.33 -34.88 33.21
CA THR A 790 -4.06 -35.42 32.67
C THR A 790 -3.40 -34.50 31.65
N LYS A 791 -4.16 -33.59 31.04
CA LYS A 791 -3.67 -32.60 30.08
C LYS A 791 -3.65 -31.18 30.63
N SER A 792 -4.26 -30.99 31.81
CA SER A 792 -4.23 -29.72 32.53
C SER A 792 -2.91 -29.58 33.27
N GLU A 793 -2.35 -28.38 33.28
CA GLU A 793 -1.03 -28.08 33.83
C GLU A 793 -1.17 -26.95 34.86
N MET A 794 -0.50 -27.10 36.00
CA MET A 794 -0.35 -26.02 36.99
C MET A 794 1.10 -25.57 36.99
N VAL A 795 1.33 -24.29 36.76
CA VAL A 795 2.67 -23.70 36.66
C VAL A 795 2.83 -22.69 37.79
N PRO A 796 3.80 -22.89 38.71
CA PRO A 796 4.13 -21.89 39.72
C PRO A 796 4.84 -20.70 39.04
N VAL A 797 4.43 -19.49 39.38
CA VAL A 797 5.00 -18.25 38.86
C VAL A 797 6.17 -17.83 39.74
N GLY A 798 7.40 -17.89 39.20
CA GLY A 798 8.63 -17.56 39.96
C GLY A 798 9.95 -18.20 39.47
N VAL A 799 9.93 -19.05 38.43
CA VAL A 799 11.14 -19.68 37.85
C VAL A 799 11.28 -19.27 36.38
N GLY A 800 12.45 -18.70 36.01
CA GLY A 800 12.68 -18.00 34.75
C GLY A 800 12.47 -18.83 33.47
N LEU A 801 11.78 -18.24 32.48
CA LEU A 801 11.40 -18.90 31.23
C LEU A 801 12.38 -18.63 30.08
N SER A 802 12.97 -19.70 29.53
CA SER A 802 13.79 -19.73 28.31
C SER A 802 12.93 -19.88 27.04
N VAL A 803 11.93 -19.00 26.85
CA VAL A 803 10.88 -19.10 25.81
C VAL A 803 11.43 -19.33 24.39
N TRP A 804 12.54 -18.67 24.05
CA TRP A 804 13.12 -18.70 22.70
C TRP A 804 13.76 -20.04 22.32
N ASN A 805 14.24 -20.82 23.29
CA ASN A 805 14.93 -22.09 23.00
C ASN A 805 13.95 -23.12 22.39
N SER A 806 12.73 -23.19 22.90
CA SER A 806 11.69 -24.09 22.37
C SER A 806 11.33 -23.82 20.90
N ILE A 807 11.40 -22.55 20.46
CA ILE A 807 11.12 -22.13 19.08
C ILE A 807 12.28 -22.51 18.18
N LEU A 808 13.52 -22.24 18.63
CA LEU A 808 14.73 -22.63 17.92
C LEU A 808 14.77 -24.14 17.70
N GLU A 809 14.46 -24.94 18.72
CA GLU A 809 14.39 -26.41 18.61
C GLU A 809 13.30 -26.89 17.64
N LYS A 810 12.15 -26.21 17.57
CA LYS A 810 11.08 -26.55 16.59
C LYS A 810 11.52 -26.24 15.15
N ILE A 811 12.20 -25.11 14.94
CA ILE A 811 12.74 -24.72 13.64
C ILE A 811 13.85 -25.69 13.22
N GLU A 812 14.78 -25.99 14.13
CA GLU A 812 15.89 -26.93 13.91
C GLU A 812 15.37 -28.33 13.57
N ARG A 813 14.39 -28.86 14.31
CA ARG A 813 13.75 -30.17 14.00
C ARG A 813 13.08 -30.22 12.63
N ARG A 814 12.34 -29.18 12.25
CA ARG A 814 11.71 -29.12 10.91
C ARG A 814 12.76 -29.01 9.80
N LEU A 815 13.80 -28.19 10.00
CA LEU A 815 14.90 -28.06 9.06
C LEU A 815 15.64 -29.39 8.86
N ALA A 816 15.93 -30.12 9.95
CA ALA A 816 16.55 -31.44 9.89
C ALA A 816 15.70 -32.42 9.06
N SER A 817 14.37 -32.43 9.24
CA SER A 817 13.49 -33.29 8.45
C SER A 817 13.50 -32.98 6.96
N TRP A 818 13.65 -31.71 6.55
CA TRP A 818 13.67 -31.33 5.13
C TRP A 818 15.04 -31.42 4.48
N GLN A 819 16.12 -31.35 5.25
CA GLN A 819 17.47 -31.62 4.75
C GLN A 819 17.63 -33.05 4.21
N THR A 820 16.75 -33.98 4.58
CA THR A 820 16.70 -35.35 4.05
C THR A 820 15.97 -35.48 2.70
N LEU A 821 15.28 -34.43 2.23
CA LEU A 821 14.52 -34.45 0.97
C LEU A 821 15.35 -33.86 -0.19
N TYR A 822 15.37 -34.53 -1.35
CA TYR A 822 16.03 -34.06 -2.58
C TYR A 822 15.31 -32.84 -3.16
N LEU A 823 15.62 -31.64 -2.69
CA LEU A 823 14.96 -30.40 -3.08
C LEU A 823 15.89 -29.45 -3.85
N SER A 824 15.34 -28.80 -4.89
CA SER A 824 16.05 -27.74 -5.62
C SER A 824 16.13 -26.43 -4.80
N LYS A 825 17.03 -25.51 -5.16
CA LYS A 825 17.12 -24.18 -4.55
C LYS A 825 15.81 -23.38 -4.63
N GLY A 826 15.05 -23.54 -5.73
CA GLY A 826 13.70 -22.98 -5.87
C GLY A 826 12.69 -23.60 -4.89
N GLY A 827 12.81 -24.91 -4.62
CA GLY A 827 12.04 -25.62 -3.59
C GLY A 827 12.38 -25.15 -2.17
N HIS A 828 13.67 -25.04 -1.83
CA HIS A 828 14.12 -24.48 -0.55
C HIS A 828 13.59 -23.06 -0.33
N LEU A 829 13.66 -22.20 -1.35
CA LEU A 829 13.13 -20.84 -1.26
C LEU A 829 11.61 -20.83 -1.00
N THR A 830 10.87 -21.72 -1.64
CA THR A 830 9.41 -21.82 -1.49
C THR A 830 9.03 -22.26 -0.07
N LEU A 831 9.71 -23.26 0.47
CA LEU A 831 9.54 -23.69 1.86
C LEU A 831 9.95 -22.60 2.86
N LEU A 832 11.01 -21.86 2.55
CA LEU A 832 11.47 -20.76 3.37
C LEU A 832 10.42 -19.65 3.45
N LYS A 833 9.86 -19.24 2.30
CA LYS A 833 8.80 -18.21 2.23
C LYS A 833 7.51 -18.61 2.94
N ASN A 834 7.03 -19.82 2.67
CA ASN A 834 5.68 -20.21 3.07
C ASN A 834 5.65 -20.85 4.46
N THR A 835 6.71 -21.55 4.85
CA THR A 835 6.72 -22.37 6.07
C THR A 835 7.69 -21.84 7.12
N LEU A 836 8.96 -21.57 6.78
CA LEU A 836 9.90 -21.03 7.78
C LEU A 836 9.61 -19.58 8.17
N SER A 837 9.05 -18.79 7.26
CA SER A 837 8.69 -17.39 7.57
C SER A 837 7.39 -17.28 8.38
N SER A 838 6.48 -18.25 8.24
CA SER A 838 5.20 -18.26 8.98
C SER A 838 5.32 -18.82 10.39
N LEU A 839 6.22 -19.80 10.61
CA LEU A 839 6.45 -20.43 11.92
C LEU A 839 6.71 -19.44 13.08
N PRO A 840 7.58 -18.43 12.95
CA PRO A 840 7.80 -17.46 14.02
C PRO A 840 6.76 -16.33 14.02
N THR A 841 5.92 -16.17 12.98
CA THR A 841 5.03 -15.00 12.82
C THR A 841 4.11 -14.78 14.01
N TYR A 842 3.58 -15.85 14.61
CA TYR A 842 2.76 -15.77 15.80
C TYR A 842 3.50 -15.11 16.98
N PHE A 843 4.72 -15.55 17.26
CA PHE A 843 5.55 -14.97 18.31
C PHE A 843 6.03 -13.56 17.93
N LEU A 844 6.42 -13.33 16.68
CA LEU A 844 6.81 -12.00 16.19
C LEU A 844 5.65 -10.99 16.22
N SER A 845 4.41 -11.43 16.35
CA SER A 845 3.26 -10.53 16.52
C SER A 845 3.08 -10.02 17.95
N LEU A 846 3.75 -10.62 18.93
CA LEU A 846 3.61 -10.32 20.36
C LEU A 846 4.94 -9.90 21.01
N PHE A 847 6.01 -10.59 20.66
CA PHE A 847 7.33 -10.44 21.28
C PHE A 847 8.22 -9.56 20.41
N THR A 848 8.93 -8.62 21.03
CA THR A 848 10.08 -7.98 20.39
C THR A 848 11.18 -9.01 20.21
N ILE A 849 11.63 -9.21 18.97
CA ILE A 849 12.70 -10.16 18.70
C ILE A 849 14.05 -9.58 19.14
N LEU A 850 14.78 -10.33 19.97
CA LEU A 850 16.17 -10.01 20.29
C LEU A 850 17.04 -10.14 19.03
N VAL A 851 17.95 -9.20 18.82
CA VAL A 851 18.83 -9.18 17.64
C VAL A 851 19.62 -10.49 17.50
N SER A 852 20.07 -11.07 18.63
CA SER A 852 20.77 -12.37 18.65
C SER A 852 19.89 -13.53 18.17
N VAL A 853 18.62 -13.56 18.57
CA VAL A 853 17.65 -14.58 18.14
C VAL A 853 17.31 -14.41 16.66
N ALA A 854 17.11 -13.17 16.21
CA ALA A 854 16.93 -12.86 14.80
C ALA A 854 18.12 -13.40 14.00
N GLN A 855 19.35 -13.00 14.33
CA GLN A 855 20.57 -13.46 13.67
C GLN A 855 20.70 -14.99 13.64
N ARG A 856 20.31 -15.69 14.71
CA ARG A 856 20.34 -17.15 14.76
C ARG A 856 19.31 -17.78 13.81
N ILE A 857 18.08 -17.27 13.76
CA ILE A 857 17.05 -17.73 12.81
C ILE A 857 17.50 -17.41 11.38
N GLU A 858 18.07 -16.23 11.13
CA GLU A 858 18.61 -15.85 9.82
C GLU A 858 19.75 -16.77 9.39
N LYS A 859 20.64 -17.16 10.31
CA LYS A 859 21.71 -18.14 10.05
C LYS A 859 21.13 -19.49 9.65
N LEU A 860 20.09 -19.97 10.34
CA LEU A 860 19.40 -21.21 10.00
C LEU A 860 18.73 -21.14 8.61
N GLN A 861 18.02 -20.04 8.31
CA GLN A 861 17.38 -19.81 7.00
C GLN A 861 18.42 -19.71 5.87
N ARG A 862 19.55 -19.04 6.12
CA ARG A 862 20.67 -18.91 5.18
C ARG A 862 21.32 -20.26 4.88
N ASN A 863 21.60 -21.02 5.92
CA ASN A 863 22.17 -22.35 5.80
C ASN A 863 21.22 -23.31 5.07
N PHE A 864 19.91 -23.18 5.27
CA PHE A 864 18.92 -23.98 4.55
C PHE A 864 18.84 -23.60 3.06
N LEU A 865 18.77 -22.31 2.72
CA LEU A 865 18.69 -21.87 1.32
C LEU A 865 19.93 -22.29 0.53
N TRP A 866 21.11 -22.06 1.10
CA TRP A 866 22.38 -22.33 0.42
C TRP A 866 22.91 -23.75 0.65
N GLY A 867 22.33 -24.52 1.58
CA GLY A 867 22.71 -25.91 1.84
C GLY A 867 22.34 -26.88 0.72
N GLY A 868 23.16 -27.93 0.57
CA GLY A 868 22.94 -29.12 -0.28
C GLY A 868 23.44 -30.38 0.43
N MET A 869 23.21 -31.56 -0.13
CA MET A 869 23.77 -32.83 0.36
C MET A 869 25.26 -32.94 0.01
N GLY A 870 26.07 -33.40 0.98
CA GLY A 870 27.53 -33.62 0.86
C GLY A 870 28.37 -32.82 1.88
N GLU A 871 29.55 -33.34 2.22
CA GLU A 871 30.55 -32.72 3.10
C GLU A 871 31.36 -31.57 2.42
N GLY A 872 30.94 -31.13 1.24
CA GLY A 872 31.61 -30.05 0.50
C GLY A 872 31.35 -28.65 1.08
N VAL A 873 32.27 -27.71 0.76
CA VAL A 873 32.18 -26.30 1.15
C VAL A 873 30.91 -25.65 0.61
N LYS A 874 30.06 -25.12 1.49
CA LYS A 874 28.76 -24.53 1.13
C LYS A 874 28.93 -23.06 0.75
N TYR A 875 28.76 -22.71 -0.53
CA TYR A 875 28.85 -21.31 -0.97
C TYR A 875 27.53 -20.55 -0.80
N HIS A 876 27.55 -19.48 -0.01
CA HIS A 876 26.52 -18.45 -0.06
C HIS A 876 26.72 -17.62 -1.34
N LEU A 877 25.85 -17.79 -2.35
CA LEU A 877 26.05 -17.15 -3.67
C LEU A 877 25.74 -15.65 -3.66
N VAL A 878 24.76 -15.24 -2.86
CA VAL A 878 24.27 -13.86 -2.80
C VAL A 878 24.20 -13.41 -1.34
N SER A 879 24.53 -12.14 -1.07
CA SER A 879 24.45 -11.57 0.27
C SER A 879 23.02 -11.61 0.81
N TRP A 880 22.89 -11.82 2.11
CA TRP A 880 21.58 -12.00 2.74
C TRP A 880 20.72 -10.73 2.69
N ASP A 881 21.34 -9.54 2.72
CA ASP A 881 20.65 -8.26 2.55
C ASP A 881 19.99 -8.13 1.17
N GLN A 882 20.60 -8.70 0.13
CA GLN A 882 19.99 -8.76 -1.19
C GLN A 882 18.86 -9.80 -1.23
N VAL A 883 18.98 -10.91 -0.50
CA VAL A 883 17.92 -11.94 -0.41
C VAL A 883 16.64 -11.38 0.23
N TYR A 884 16.76 -10.56 1.29
CA TYR A 884 15.62 -9.92 1.98
C TYR A 884 15.09 -8.64 1.32
N SER A 885 15.78 -8.11 0.32
CA SER A 885 15.31 -6.91 -0.36
C SER A 885 13.92 -7.17 -0.99
N PRO A 886 13.06 -6.15 -1.11
CA PRO A 886 11.80 -6.29 -1.83
C PRO A 886 12.05 -6.80 -3.25
N MET A 887 11.04 -7.45 -3.84
CA MET A 887 11.17 -7.96 -5.22
C MET A 887 11.45 -6.82 -6.21
N ASP A 888 10.90 -5.63 -5.98
CA ASP A 888 11.17 -4.42 -6.77
C ASP A 888 12.63 -3.94 -6.75
N TYR A 889 13.41 -4.36 -5.76
CA TYR A 889 14.86 -4.12 -5.67
C TYR A 889 15.68 -5.40 -5.91
N GLY A 890 15.01 -6.43 -6.41
CA GLY A 890 15.60 -7.67 -6.91
C GLY A 890 15.94 -8.66 -5.82
N GLY A 891 15.31 -8.59 -4.65
CA GLY A 891 15.45 -9.63 -3.65
C GLY A 891 14.55 -10.83 -3.93
N LEU A 892 14.70 -11.85 -3.10
CA LEU A 892 14.02 -13.13 -3.30
C LEU A 892 12.63 -13.13 -2.70
N GLY A 893 12.15 -12.04 -2.09
CA GLY A 893 10.85 -11.99 -1.41
C GLY A 893 10.84 -12.77 -0.09
N VAL A 894 12.01 -12.88 0.55
CA VAL A 894 12.12 -13.35 1.92
C VAL A 894 11.98 -12.15 2.86
N LYS A 895 11.29 -12.30 3.99
CA LYS A 895 11.06 -11.19 4.93
C LYS A 895 12.27 -10.99 5.85
N ASN A 896 12.78 -9.76 5.91
CA ASN A 896 13.63 -9.34 7.03
C ASN A 896 12.82 -9.43 8.34
N LEU A 897 13.23 -10.32 9.24
CA LEU A 897 12.49 -10.65 10.46
C LEU A 897 12.40 -9.48 11.44
N THR A 898 13.44 -8.65 11.53
CA THR A 898 13.47 -7.51 12.45
C THR A 898 12.50 -6.41 12.02
N LEU A 899 12.50 -6.05 10.73
CA LEU A 899 11.57 -5.08 10.16
C LEU A 899 10.13 -5.62 10.16
N PHE A 900 9.97 -6.92 9.91
CA PHE A 900 8.65 -7.56 9.91
C PHE A 900 8.07 -7.63 11.32
N ASN A 901 8.90 -7.89 12.35
CA ASN A 901 8.51 -7.78 13.76
C ASN A 901 8.04 -6.37 14.10
N LYS A 902 8.81 -5.33 13.77
CA LYS A 902 8.38 -3.93 13.97
C LYS A 902 7.04 -3.63 13.30
N ALA A 903 6.85 -4.09 12.07
CA ALA A 903 5.60 -3.89 11.34
C ALA A 903 4.40 -4.60 12.01
N LEU A 904 4.60 -5.83 12.48
CA LEU A 904 3.57 -6.59 13.22
C LEU A 904 3.23 -5.95 14.56
N LEU A 905 4.23 -5.48 15.31
CA LEU A 905 4.01 -4.79 16.60
C LEU A 905 3.30 -3.44 16.39
N GLY A 906 3.49 -2.79 15.24
CA GLY A 906 2.73 -1.60 14.84
C GLY A 906 1.21 -1.81 14.83
N LYS A 907 0.73 -3.05 14.62
CA LYS A 907 -0.70 -3.38 14.73
C LYS A 907 -1.25 -3.06 16.13
N TRP A 908 -0.48 -3.35 17.18
CA TRP A 908 -0.89 -3.08 18.55
C TRP A 908 -0.92 -1.59 18.86
N LEU A 909 0.01 -0.82 18.29
CA LEU A 909 0.04 0.64 18.41
C LEU A 909 -1.19 1.28 17.77
N TRP A 910 -1.55 0.83 16.56
CA TRP A 910 -2.80 1.24 15.90
C TRP A 910 -4.03 0.87 16.72
N ARG A 911 -4.14 -0.40 17.14
CA ARG A 911 -5.28 -0.89 17.93
C ARG A 911 -5.41 -0.12 19.24
N PHE A 912 -4.32 0.24 19.91
CA PHE A 912 -4.39 1.01 21.15
C PHE A 912 -5.04 2.38 20.94
N GLY A 913 -4.74 3.05 19.82
CA GLY A 913 -5.32 4.35 19.52
C GLY A 913 -6.79 4.31 19.08
N VAL A 914 -7.22 3.22 18.42
CA VAL A 914 -8.56 3.08 17.84
C VAL A 914 -9.55 2.33 18.74
N GLU A 915 -9.11 1.26 19.42
CA GLU A 915 -9.96 0.46 20.32
C GLU A 915 -10.04 1.14 21.67
N GLU A 916 -11.22 1.29 22.28
CA GLU A 916 -11.37 1.97 23.58
C GLU A 916 -11.80 1.05 24.72
N SER A 917 -12.79 0.20 24.48
CA SER A 917 -13.47 -0.60 25.51
C SER A 917 -12.83 -1.97 25.80
N HIS A 918 -11.89 -2.41 24.96
CA HIS A 918 -11.34 -3.77 25.04
C HIS A 918 -10.53 -4.03 26.33
N LEU A 919 -10.71 -5.24 26.90
CA LEU A 919 -10.06 -5.67 28.15
C LEU A 919 -8.53 -5.55 28.13
N TRP A 920 -7.89 -5.91 27.02
CA TRP A 920 -6.44 -5.84 26.90
C TRP A 920 -5.93 -4.39 27.03
N LYS A 921 -6.61 -3.41 26.42
CA LYS A 921 -6.27 -1.99 26.54
C LYS A 921 -6.47 -1.51 27.97
N ARG A 922 -7.57 -1.88 28.62
CA ARG A 922 -7.84 -1.55 30.04
C ARG A 922 -6.72 -2.06 30.95
N VAL A 923 -6.22 -3.27 30.73
CA VAL A 923 -5.07 -3.85 31.44
C VAL A 923 -3.79 -3.03 31.21
N ILE A 924 -3.50 -2.64 29.96
CA ILE A 924 -2.36 -1.77 29.65
C ILE A 924 -2.49 -0.40 30.31
N VAL A 925 -3.66 0.23 30.24
CA VAL A 925 -3.94 1.54 30.84
C VAL A 925 -3.85 1.48 32.36
N ALA A 926 -4.35 0.42 33.00
CA ALA A 926 -4.23 0.21 34.44
C ALA A 926 -2.76 0.09 34.88
N LYS A 927 -1.93 -0.58 34.08
CA LYS A 927 -0.52 -0.84 34.40
C LYS A 927 0.41 0.35 34.09
N TYR A 928 0.28 0.95 32.92
CA TYR A 928 1.21 1.96 32.41
C TYR A 928 0.63 3.38 32.44
N GLY A 929 -0.69 3.53 32.57
CA GLY A 929 -1.38 4.80 32.40
C GLY A 929 -1.54 5.20 30.93
N MET A 930 -2.41 6.19 30.71
CA MET A 930 -2.74 6.74 29.40
C MET A 930 -2.25 8.18 29.28
N GLU A 931 -1.80 8.59 28.09
CA GLU A 931 -1.53 10.00 27.79
C GLU A 931 -2.77 10.71 27.22
N TRP A 932 -2.64 12.03 27.00
CA TRP A 932 -3.67 12.87 26.41
C TRP A 932 -4.28 12.25 25.15
N GLY A 933 -5.60 12.34 25.02
CA GLY A 933 -6.34 11.86 23.86
C GLY A 933 -6.44 10.34 23.73
N GLY A 934 -5.84 9.57 24.64
CA GLY A 934 -5.97 8.10 24.63
C GLY A 934 -5.32 7.38 23.47
N TRP A 935 -4.48 8.08 22.70
CA TRP A 935 -3.81 7.55 21.52
C TRP A 935 -2.62 6.65 21.86
N ARG A 936 -1.99 6.86 23.03
CA ARG A 936 -0.83 6.09 23.49
C ARG A 936 -0.79 5.93 25.00
N SER A 937 -0.10 4.88 25.47
CA SER A 937 0.22 4.70 26.88
C SER A 937 1.34 5.67 27.32
N LYS A 938 1.46 5.92 28.62
CA LYS A 938 2.62 6.69 29.15
C LYS A 938 3.94 5.94 28.90
N PRO A 939 5.09 6.64 28.84
CA PRO A 939 6.39 6.02 28.60
C PRO A 939 6.76 5.09 29.76
N CYS A 940 7.17 3.87 29.44
CA CYS A 940 7.54 2.85 30.42
C CYS A 940 8.90 3.16 31.08
N ARG A 941 8.92 3.89 32.21
CA ARG A 941 10.17 4.35 32.88
C ARG A 941 10.81 3.37 33.88
N GLY A 942 10.19 2.22 34.14
CA GLY A 942 10.69 1.24 35.12
C GLY A 942 11.86 0.37 34.61
N THR A 943 12.88 0.17 35.44
CA THR A 943 14.11 -0.60 35.15
C THR A 943 13.92 -2.12 35.21
N HIS A 944 12.82 -2.63 35.80
CA HIS A 944 12.63 -4.07 36.06
C HIS A 944 11.38 -4.70 35.42
N SER A 945 10.70 -3.98 34.53
CA SER A 945 9.56 -4.54 33.78
C SER A 945 9.98 -5.28 32.51
N TYR A 946 9.59 -6.55 32.42
CA TYR A 946 9.76 -7.44 31.26
C TYR A 946 8.45 -7.60 30.45
N GLY A 947 7.41 -6.83 30.79
CA GLY A 947 6.13 -6.84 30.07
C GLY A 947 6.28 -6.63 28.56
N LEU A 948 5.49 -7.37 27.79
CA LEU A 948 5.52 -7.36 26.32
C LEU A 948 5.18 -5.97 25.76
N TRP A 949 4.26 -5.26 26.42
CA TRP A 949 3.83 -3.93 26.00
C TRP A 949 4.98 -2.93 25.97
N LYS A 950 5.94 -3.05 26.89
CA LYS A 950 7.11 -2.17 26.91
C LYS A 950 7.91 -2.28 25.61
N GLY A 951 8.09 -3.49 25.08
CA GLY A 951 8.77 -3.67 23.79
C GLY A 951 7.97 -3.09 22.62
N ILE A 952 6.65 -3.25 22.65
CA ILE A 952 5.73 -2.71 21.64
C ILE A 952 5.73 -1.17 21.65
N SER A 953 5.62 -0.55 22.83
CA SER A 953 5.46 0.91 22.98
C SER A 953 6.68 1.70 22.52
N TRP A 954 7.88 1.10 22.53
CA TRP A 954 9.11 1.73 22.02
C TRP A 954 9.04 2.06 20.52
N GLY A 955 8.23 1.32 19.75
CA GLY A 955 8.03 1.55 18.32
C GLY A 955 7.22 2.81 17.99
N TRP A 956 6.62 3.47 18.99
CA TRP A 956 5.69 4.58 18.78
C TRP A 956 6.26 5.75 17.99
N TYR A 957 7.53 6.13 18.22
CA TYR A 957 8.11 7.30 17.54
C TYR A 957 8.22 7.11 16.02
N VAL A 958 8.66 5.92 15.58
CA VAL A 958 8.75 5.57 14.16
C VAL A 958 7.36 5.37 13.55
N PHE A 959 6.38 4.95 14.37
CA PHE A 959 4.99 4.80 13.96
C PHE A 959 4.29 6.17 13.76
N LEU A 960 4.56 7.14 14.64
CA LEU A 960 4.00 8.49 14.62
C LEU A 960 4.35 9.27 13.34
N GLU A 961 5.47 8.98 12.71
CA GLU A 961 5.83 9.56 11.40
C GLU A 961 4.88 9.19 10.26
N ARG A 962 4.05 8.15 10.45
CA ARG A 962 3.16 7.58 9.44
C ARG A 962 1.67 7.75 9.75
N ILE A 963 1.33 8.56 10.75
CA ILE A 963 -0.05 8.83 11.16
C ILE A 963 -0.34 10.33 11.18
N GLU A 964 -1.58 10.66 10.87
CA GLU A 964 -2.17 11.99 11.02
C GLU A 964 -3.45 11.87 11.85
N PHE A 965 -3.86 12.98 12.46
CA PHE A 965 -5.05 13.08 13.28
C PHE A 965 -6.12 13.86 12.53
N PHE A 966 -7.30 13.26 12.38
CA PHE A 966 -8.46 13.92 11.83
C PHE A 966 -9.27 14.54 12.96
N VAL A 967 -9.47 15.86 12.90
CA VAL A 967 -10.23 16.62 13.90
C VAL A 967 -11.72 16.52 13.58
N GLY A 968 -12.46 15.89 14.49
CA GLY A 968 -13.91 15.94 14.53
C GLY A 968 -14.37 16.86 15.66
N GLY A 969 -14.52 16.31 16.86
CA GLY A 969 -14.84 17.03 18.09
C GLY A 969 -13.69 17.88 18.64
N GLY A 970 -12.44 17.45 18.42
CA GLY A 970 -11.20 18.14 18.77
C GLY A 970 -10.79 18.05 20.24
N ASP A 971 -11.45 17.22 21.05
CA ASP A 971 -11.21 17.05 22.48
C ASP A 971 -9.98 16.16 22.75
N ARG A 972 -9.69 15.21 21.86
CA ARG A 972 -8.59 14.26 22.01
C ARG A 972 -7.31 14.72 21.32
N ILE A 973 -7.36 15.78 20.51
CA ILE A 973 -6.25 16.27 19.70
C ILE A 973 -5.71 17.57 20.28
N ARG A 974 -4.39 17.64 20.49
CA ARG A 974 -3.72 18.86 20.96
C ARG A 974 -3.43 19.77 19.78
N PHE A 975 -3.85 21.03 19.90
CA PHE A 975 -3.76 22.03 18.84
C PHE A 975 -2.33 22.22 18.32
N TRP A 976 -1.35 22.38 19.22
CA TRP A 976 0.02 22.68 18.82
C TRP A 976 0.90 21.46 18.52
N LEU A 977 0.65 20.34 19.22
CA LEU A 977 1.61 19.24 19.32
C LEU A 977 1.31 18.06 18.40
N ASP A 978 0.05 17.88 18.01
CA ASP A 978 -0.38 16.75 17.19
C ASP A 978 -0.47 17.14 15.70
N LYS A 979 -0.30 16.15 14.80
CA LYS A 979 -0.29 16.36 13.35
C LYS A 979 -1.71 16.30 12.78
N TRP A 980 -2.43 17.42 12.81
CA TRP A 980 -3.83 17.47 12.33
C TRP A 980 -4.06 18.43 11.16
N CYS A 981 -3.09 19.29 10.85
CA CYS A 981 -3.12 20.27 9.75
C CYS A 981 -1.97 20.00 8.75
N GLY A 982 -1.86 18.75 8.27
CA GLY A 982 -0.83 18.30 7.33
C GLY A 982 0.33 17.50 7.96
N ASN A 983 1.46 17.44 7.24
CA ASN A 983 2.55 16.48 7.51
C ASN A 983 3.37 16.75 8.79
N SER A 984 3.24 17.94 9.39
CA SER A 984 4.02 18.40 10.55
C SER A 984 3.12 19.10 11.58
N PRO A 985 3.43 19.03 12.89
CA PRO A 985 2.69 19.75 13.93
C PRO A 985 2.84 21.28 13.79
N LEU A 986 1.83 22.04 14.26
CA LEU A 986 1.85 23.51 14.19
C LEU A 986 3.04 24.14 14.91
N LYS A 987 3.52 23.53 16.01
CA LYS A 987 4.69 24.02 16.74
C LYS A 987 5.98 24.06 15.91
N ASP A 988 6.08 23.18 14.91
CA ASP A 988 7.28 23.05 14.06
C ASP A 988 7.15 23.94 12.82
N LEU A 989 5.92 24.21 12.36
CA LEU A 989 5.61 25.11 11.25
C LEU A 989 5.62 26.59 11.68
N PHE A 990 5.16 26.89 12.90
CA PHE A 990 5.03 28.24 13.45
C PHE A 990 5.59 28.29 14.89
N PRO A 991 6.91 28.09 15.07
CA PRO A 991 7.53 28.01 16.40
C PRO A 991 7.38 29.30 17.21
N MET A 992 7.35 30.46 16.55
CA MET A 992 7.12 31.75 17.22
C MET A 992 5.71 31.84 17.81
N MET A 993 4.68 31.40 17.07
CA MET A 993 3.29 31.41 17.56
C MET A 993 3.10 30.45 18.73
N PHE A 994 3.77 29.29 18.70
CA PHE A 994 3.77 28.34 19.81
C PHE A 994 4.40 28.93 21.08
N LEU A 995 5.56 29.59 20.96
CA LEU A 995 6.23 30.22 22.12
C LEU A 995 5.41 31.37 22.72
N CYS A 996 4.62 32.06 21.90
CA CYS A 996 3.76 33.15 22.35
C CYS A 996 2.38 32.67 22.82
N SER A 997 2.04 31.37 22.73
CA SER A 997 0.73 30.85 23.13
C SER A 997 0.62 30.75 24.66
N MET A 998 -0.53 31.16 25.21
CA MET A 998 -0.80 31.03 26.65
C MET A 998 -1.01 29.57 27.08
N ASP A 999 -1.58 28.73 26.21
CA ASP A 999 -1.80 27.31 26.47
C ASP A 999 -1.21 26.45 25.34
N CYS A 1000 0.04 26.02 25.56
CA CYS A 1000 0.77 25.16 24.65
C CYS A 1000 0.25 23.71 24.62
N GLN A 1001 -0.66 23.32 25.52
CA GLN A 1001 -1.27 21.98 25.58
C GLN A 1001 -2.76 21.99 25.24
N ALA A 1002 -3.30 23.13 24.77
CA ALA A 1002 -4.70 23.29 24.46
C ALA A 1002 -5.21 22.22 23.49
N SER A 1003 -6.43 21.74 23.73
CA SER A 1003 -7.16 20.90 22.77
C SER A 1003 -7.66 21.75 21.59
N VAL A 1004 -7.89 21.13 20.44
CA VAL A 1004 -8.51 21.83 19.30
C VAL A 1004 -9.92 22.32 19.66
N ALA A 1005 -10.66 21.56 20.47
CA ALA A 1005 -12.00 21.93 20.93
C ALA A 1005 -12.01 23.19 21.79
N SER A 1006 -11.00 23.37 22.67
CA SER A 1006 -10.93 24.51 23.60
C SER A 1006 -10.58 25.84 22.93
N VAL A 1007 -9.91 25.81 21.77
CA VAL A 1007 -9.55 27.01 21.02
C VAL A 1007 -10.53 27.33 19.89
N LEU A 1008 -11.63 26.58 19.77
CA LEU A 1008 -12.67 26.78 18.76
C LEU A 1008 -13.93 27.35 19.44
N SER A 1009 -14.26 28.62 19.15
CA SER A 1009 -15.48 29.28 19.64
C SER A 1009 -16.57 29.32 18.57
N ARG A 1010 -17.84 29.25 19.00
CA ARG A 1010 -19.01 29.38 18.12
C ARG A 1010 -19.55 30.80 18.23
N SER A 1011 -19.68 31.50 17.10
CA SER A 1011 -20.36 32.80 17.05
C SER A 1011 -21.86 32.59 16.83
N ASP A 1012 -22.70 33.09 17.75
CA ASP A 1012 -24.15 32.90 17.73
C ASP A 1012 -24.86 33.66 16.59
N LEU A 1013 -24.17 34.55 15.87
CA LEU A 1013 -24.77 35.41 14.85
C LEU A 1013 -24.66 34.89 13.40
N HIS A 1014 -23.78 33.92 13.11
CA HIS A 1014 -23.53 33.48 11.73
C HIS A 1014 -23.27 31.97 11.52
N ALA A 1015 -23.47 31.12 12.52
CA ALA A 1015 -23.14 29.68 12.43
C ALA A 1015 -21.70 29.39 11.93
N SER A 1016 -20.78 30.36 12.10
CA SER A 1016 -19.38 30.24 11.72
C SER A 1016 -18.52 29.96 12.95
N TYR A 1017 -17.61 28.99 12.81
CA TYR A 1017 -16.61 28.68 13.83
C TYR A 1017 -15.44 29.68 13.72
N ALA A 1018 -14.99 30.18 14.86
CA ALA A 1018 -13.85 31.09 14.95
C ALA A 1018 -12.76 30.48 15.85
N TRP A 1019 -11.50 30.69 15.46
CA TRP A 1019 -10.35 30.33 16.30
C TRP A 1019 -10.16 31.39 17.38
N ASN A 1020 -10.31 31.00 18.65
CA ASN A 1020 -10.07 31.84 19.82
C ASN A 1020 -8.78 31.41 20.53
N ILE A 1021 -7.65 31.91 20.04
CA ILE A 1021 -6.32 31.56 20.53
C ILE A 1021 -5.79 32.74 21.34
N SER A 1022 -5.50 32.51 22.63
CA SER A 1022 -4.91 33.51 23.52
C SER A 1022 -3.38 33.47 23.47
N PHE A 1023 -2.76 34.64 23.29
CA PHE A 1023 -1.31 34.83 23.30
C PHE A 1023 -0.86 35.59 24.54
N VAL A 1024 0.39 35.37 24.96
CA VAL A 1024 1.00 35.94 26.18
C VAL A 1024 1.22 37.46 26.05
N ARG A 1025 1.35 37.97 24.82
CA ARG A 1025 1.57 39.38 24.50
C ARG A 1025 1.02 39.72 23.12
N ASP A 1026 0.90 41.02 22.85
CA ASP A 1026 0.66 41.54 21.51
C ASP A 1026 1.88 41.33 20.60
N PHE A 1027 1.62 41.28 19.29
CA PHE A 1027 2.64 41.10 18.25
C PHE A 1027 3.17 42.44 17.73
N ASN A 1028 4.46 42.50 17.44
CA ASN A 1028 5.07 43.68 16.81
C ASN A 1028 4.78 43.72 15.30
N ASP A 1029 4.88 44.89 14.67
CA ASP A 1029 4.58 45.08 13.25
C ASP A 1029 5.35 44.14 12.30
N TRP A 1030 6.60 43.80 12.65
CA TRP A 1030 7.43 42.88 11.86
C TRP A 1030 7.05 41.39 12.06
N GLU A 1031 6.27 41.04 13.09
CA GLU A 1031 5.77 39.68 13.35
C GLU A 1031 4.40 39.43 12.68
N LEU A 1032 3.66 40.49 12.34
CA LEU A 1032 2.34 40.41 11.71
C LEU A 1032 2.27 39.57 10.43
N PRO A 1033 3.26 39.58 9.50
CA PRO A 1033 3.20 38.73 8.32
C PRO A 1033 3.16 37.23 8.65
N GLU A 1034 3.90 36.80 9.69
CA GLU A 1034 3.93 35.41 10.15
C GLU A 1034 2.62 35.03 10.85
N VAL A 1035 2.07 35.94 11.67
CA VAL A 1035 0.75 35.79 12.31
C VAL A 1035 -0.35 35.64 11.27
N MET A 1036 -0.35 36.47 10.22
CA MET A 1036 -1.32 36.39 9.13
C MET A 1036 -1.19 35.09 8.33
N SER A 1037 0.04 34.63 8.07
CA SER A 1037 0.30 33.33 7.45
C SER A 1037 -0.26 32.17 8.28
N PHE A 1038 -0.07 32.23 9.61
CA PHE A 1038 -0.60 31.25 10.55
C PHE A 1038 -2.14 31.19 10.53
N PHE A 1039 -2.83 32.33 10.67
CA PHE A 1039 -4.30 32.36 10.67
C PHE A 1039 -4.91 31.93 9.33
N ASN A 1040 -4.32 32.37 8.21
CA ASN A 1040 -4.74 31.93 6.87
C ASN A 1040 -4.56 30.41 6.70
N PHE A 1041 -3.46 29.86 7.22
CA PHE A 1041 -3.20 28.42 7.17
C PHE A 1041 -4.26 27.63 7.97
N ILE A 1042 -4.49 27.96 9.23
CA ILE A 1042 -5.46 27.21 10.07
C ILE A 1042 -6.92 27.40 9.62
N GLN A 1043 -7.26 28.53 8.97
CA GLN A 1043 -8.59 28.73 8.40
C GLN A 1043 -8.91 27.74 7.26
N THR A 1044 -7.89 27.20 6.57
CA THR A 1044 -8.14 26.14 5.57
C THR A 1044 -8.53 24.79 6.18
N PHE A 1045 -8.39 24.62 7.51
CA PHE A 1045 -8.60 23.36 8.24
C PHE A 1045 -9.71 23.45 9.30
N LEU A 1046 -10.79 24.16 9.03
CA LEU A 1046 -11.94 24.30 9.93
C LEU A 1046 -12.68 22.96 10.17
N PRO A 1047 -12.74 22.44 11.42
CA PRO A 1047 -13.38 21.15 11.71
C PRO A 1047 -14.92 21.22 11.60
N ARG A 1048 -15.55 20.09 11.22
CA ARG A 1048 -17.01 19.90 11.32
C ARG A 1048 -17.29 19.04 12.56
N ARG A 1049 -17.96 19.60 13.56
CA ARG A 1049 -18.16 18.98 14.91
C ARG A 1049 -19.06 17.74 14.94
N GLU A 1050 -19.53 17.23 13.80
CA GLU A 1050 -20.49 16.12 13.71
C GLU A 1050 -19.82 14.72 13.74
N THR A 1051 -18.48 14.66 13.80
CA THR A 1051 -17.72 13.39 13.79
C THR A 1051 -16.77 13.29 14.99
N GLU A 1052 -16.45 12.07 15.42
CA GLU A 1052 -15.43 11.82 16.46
C GLU A 1052 -14.00 12.00 15.92
N ASP A 1053 -13.05 12.33 16.81
CA ASP A 1053 -11.63 12.41 16.48
C ASP A 1053 -11.09 11.04 16.03
N LYS A 1054 -10.33 11.00 14.93
CA LYS A 1054 -9.86 9.76 14.31
C LYS A 1054 -8.37 9.77 14.01
N LEU A 1055 -7.74 8.60 14.14
CA LEU A 1055 -6.41 8.34 13.61
C LEU A 1055 -6.49 7.97 12.13
N VAL A 1056 -5.61 8.55 11.31
CA VAL A 1056 -5.53 8.31 9.86
C VAL A 1056 -4.16 7.78 9.48
N TRP A 1057 -4.14 6.64 8.77
CA TRP A 1057 -2.92 6.03 8.24
C TRP A 1057 -2.56 6.59 6.85
N ILE A 1058 -1.46 7.34 6.74
CA ILE A 1058 -1.14 8.13 5.54
C ILE A 1058 -0.73 7.31 4.30
N LEU A 1059 -0.35 6.03 4.48
CA LEU A 1059 0.16 5.19 3.38
C LEU A 1059 -0.95 4.55 2.53
N ARG A 1060 -2.22 4.76 2.87
CA ARG A 1060 -3.38 4.18 2.18
C ARG A 1060 -4.43 5.26 1.93
N LYS A 1061 -5.12 5.17 0.78
CA LYS A 1061 -6.15 6.12 0.36
C LYS A 1061 -7.36 6.22 1.31
N PHE A 1062 -7.63 5.17 2.09
CA PHE A 1062 -8.77 5.11 3.02
C PHE A 1062 -8.39 5.27 4.49
N GLY A 1063 -7.15 5.64 4.81
CA GLY A 1063 -6.73 5.91 6.19
C GLY A 1063 -6.63 4.70 7.12
N GLN A 1064 -6.81 3.46 6.64
CA GLN A 1064 -6.73 2.25 7.47
C GLN A 1064 -5.32 1.67 7.54
N PHE A 1065 -4.94 1.19 8.73
CA PHE A 1065 -3.64 0.55 8.96
C PHE A 1065 -3.53 -0.83 8.31
N ASP A 1066 -2.40 -1.09 7.66
CA ASP A 1066 -2.03 -2.37 7.09
C ASP A 1066 -0.56 -2.68 7.38
N VAL A 1067 -0.29 -3.87 7.94
CA VAL A 1067 1.06 -4.34 8.30
C VAL A 1067 1.99 -4.33 7.09
N TRP A 1068 1.49 -4.67 5.89
CA TRP A 1068 2.33 -4.71 4.68
C TRP A 1068 2.72 -3.31 4.22
N SER A 1069 1.81 -2.34 4.28
CA SER A 1069 2.12 -0.94 3.99
C SER A 1069 3.19 -0.39 4.95
N TYR A 1070 3.10 -0.72 6.25
CA TYR A 1070 4.10 -0.30 7.23
C TYR A 1070 5.45 -0.99 7.00
N TYR A 1071 5.44 -2.30 6.73
CA TYR A 1071 6.64 -3.05 6.39
C TYR A 1071 7.36 -2.47 5.16
N GLY A 1072 6.61 -2.13 4.11
CA GLY A 1072 7.16 -1.49 2.90
C GLY A 1072 7.81 -0.13 3.21
N ALA A 1073 7.16 0.70 4.03
CA ALA A 1073 7.71 1.99 4.44
C ALA A 1073 9.00 1.86 5.28
N LEU A 1074 9.12 0.81 6.08
CA LEU A 1074 10.35 0.51 6.84
C LEU A 1074 11.51 0.00 5.96
N GLN A 1075 11.24 -0.45 4.73
CA GLN A 1075 12.22 -1.03 3.81
C GLN A 1075 12.82 -0.03 2.80
N VAL A 1076 12.32 1.22 2.75
CA VAL A 1076 12.71 2.20 1.74
C VAL A 1076 14.23 2.40 1.74
N SER A 1077 14.85 2.08 0.60
CA SER A 1077 16.27 2.29 0.33
C SER A 1077 16.43 2.92 -1.05
N ASN A 1078 17.37 3.86 -1.21
CA ASN A 1078 17.71 4.55 -2.46
C ASN A 1078 18.37 3.64 -3.52
N ARG A 1079 17.99 2.36 -3.59
CA ARG A 1079 18.57 1.40 -4.54
C ARG A 1079 17.86 1.50 -5.90
N PRO A 1080 18.55 1.30 -7.04
CA PRO A 1080 17.90 1.26 -8.34
C PRO A 1080 16.90 0.09 -8.39
N ARG A 1081 15.75 0.31 -9.04
CA ARG A 1081 14.72 -0.73 -9.23
C ARG A 1081 15.27 -1.85 -10.10
N PHE A 1082 15.04 -3.09 -9.66
CA PHE A 1082 15.36 -4.31 -10.40
C PHE A 1082 14.10 -4.78 -11.12
N LEU A 1083 14.22 -5.13 -12.40
CA LEU A 1083 13.08 -5.53 -13.23
C LEU A 1083 12.66 -6.99 -12.94
N TRP A 1084 12.28 -7.31 -11.70
CA TRP A 1084 11.95 -8.67 -11.27
C TRP A 1084 10.84 -9.33 -12.10
N LYS A 1085 9.99 -8.53 -12.75
CA LYS A 1085 8.93 -8.99 -13.65
C LYS A 1085 9.47 -9.82 -14.82
N SER A 1086 10.67 -9.53 -15.34
CA SER A 1086 11.26 -10.31 -16.45
C SER A 1086 11.80 -11.68 -16.04
N ILE A 1087 11.91 -11.97 -14.74
CA ILE A 1087 12.44 -13.26 -14.24
C ILE A 1087 11.39 -14.06 -13.47
N ARG A 1088 10.60 -13.37 -12.63
CA ARG A 1088 9.57 -13.99 -11.78
C ARG A 1088 8.14 -13.68 -12.21
N GLY A 1089 7.93 -12.62 -13.02
CA GLY A 1089 6.63 -12.37 -13.66
C GLY A 1089 6.39 -13.28 -14.85
N VAL A 1090 7.47 -13.82 -15.44
CA VAL A 1090 7.43 -14.88 -16.44
C VAL A 1090 7.08 -16.20 -15.75
N LYS A 1091 6.10 -16.91 -16.30
CA LYS A 1091 5.59 -18.19 -15.78
C LYS A 1091 6.57 -19.34 -16.04
N ALA A 1092 7.80 -19.25 -15.56
CA ALA A 1092 8.79 -20.32 -15.63
C ALA A 1092 8.82 -21.14 -14.32
N PRO A 1093 9.23 -22.43 -14.36
CA PRO A 1093 9.48 -23.21 -13.15
C PRO A 1093 10.45 -22.51 -12.19
N GLN A 1094 10.17 -22.59 -10.88
CA GLN A 1094 10.91 -21.85 -9.85
C GLN A 1094 12.43 -22.12 -9.86
N ARG A 1095 12.87 -23.31 -10.30
CA ARG A 1095 14.31 -23.64 -10.45
C ARG A 1095 14.98 -22.80 -11.55
N ILE A 1096 14.28 -22.57 -12.66
CA ILE A 1096 14.74 -21.82 -13.82
C ILE A 1096 14.76 -20.32 -13.47
N SER A 1097 13.68 -19.81 -12.86
CA SER A 1097 13.63 -18.41 -12.42
C SER A 1097 14.69 -18.11 -11.35
N PHE A 1098 14.97 -19.05 -10.44
CA PHE A 1098 16.02 -18.87 -9.43
C PHE A 1098 17.41 -18.81 -10.08
N PHE A 1099 17.70 -19.68 -11.04
CA PHE A 1099 18.94 -19.65 -11.81
C PHE A 1099 19.13 -18.34 -12.57
N ASN A 1100 18.11 -17.92 -13.33
CA ASN A 1100 18.16 -16.67 -14.09
C ASN A 1100 18.32 -15.44 -13.19
N TRP A 1101 17.71 -15.45 -12.01
CA TRP A 1101 17.93 -14.42 -10.99
C TRP A 1101 19.39 -14.39 -10.50
N THR A 1102 20.02 -15.55 -10.28
CA THR A 1102 21.45 -15.60 -9.93
C THR A 1102 22.37 -15.20 -11.09
N ALA A 1103 21.98 -15.50 -12.34
CA ALA A 1103 22.72 -15.14 -13.55
C ALA A 1103 22.69 -13.62 -13.80
N ALA A 1104 21.51 -12.99 -13.68
CA ALA A 1104 21.36 -11.53 -13.80
C ALA A 1104 22.17 -10.76 -12.75
N ARG A 1105 22.45 -11.38 -11.59
CA ARG A 1105 23.32 -10.82 -10.53
C ARG A 1105 24.82 -11.07 -10.77
N GLY A 1106 25.17 -11.87 -11.79
CA GLY A 1106 26.54 -12.31 -12.05
C GLY A 1106 27.11 -13.23 -10.96
N LYS A 1107 26.27 -14.04 -10.30
CA LYS A 1107 26.65 -14.87 -9.14
C LYS A 1107 26.56 -16.38 -9.36
N ILE A 1108 26.43 -16.82 -10.62
CA ILE A 1108 26.48 -18.24 -10.97
C ILE A 1108 27.89 -18.82 -10.78
N LEU A 1109 28.01 -20.14 -10.61
CA LEU A 1109 29.26 -20.83 -10.27
C LEU A 1109 30.14 -21.10 -11.50
N THR A 1110 30.46 -20.05 -12.25
CA THR A 1110 31.44 -20.06 -13.34
C THR A 1110 32.87 -20.05 -12.80
N CYS A 1111 33.85 -20.44 -13.62
CA CYS A 1111 35.26 -20.45 -13.22
C CYS A 1111 35.72 -19.11 -12.64
N ASP A 1112 35.35 -17.98 -13.25
CA ASP A 1112 35.71 -16.65 -12.74
C ASP A 1112 35.19 -16.38 -11.31
N ASN A 1113 33.96 -16.82 -11.01
CA ASN A 1113 33.33 -16.65 -9.70
C ASN A 1113 33.84 -17.65 -8.66
N LEU A 1114 34.29 -18.83 -9.09
CA LEU A 1114 34.95 -19.81 -8.22
C LEU A 1114 36.39 -19.36 -7.89
N MET A 1115 37.11 -18.77 -8.85
CA MET A 1115 38.43 -18.17 -8.63
C MET A 1115 38.37 -17.00 -7.66
N LYS A 1116 37.37 -16.11 -7.78
CA LYS A 1116 37.08 -15.05 -6.79
C LYS A 1116 36.79 -15.59 -5.39
N LYS A 1117 36.47 -16.88 -5.27
CA LYS A 1117 36.22 -17.59 -4.00
C LYS A 1117 37.41 -18.44 -3.55
N GLY A 1118 38.56 -18.31 -4.19
CA GLY A 1118 39.81 -18.96 -3.79
C GLY A 1118 40.10 -20.31 -4.45
N HIS A 1119 39.35 -20.73 -5.46
CA HIS A 1119 39.63 -21.97 -6.21
C HIS A 1119 40.66 -21.76 -7.32
N MET A 1120 41.65 -22.63 -7.41
CA MET A 1120 42.57 -22.68 -8.55
C MET A 1120 41.97 -23.58 -9.63
N LEU A 1121 41.52 -22.98 -10.73
CA LEU A 1121 40.90 -23.65 -11.87
C LEU A 1121 41.49 -23.11 -13.17
N ALA A 1122 41.51 -23.92 -14.23
CA ALA A 1122 41.78 -23.43 -15.57
C ALA A 1122 40.58 -22.57 -16.03
N ALA A 1123 40.84 -21.32 -16.44
CA ALA A 1123 39.79 -20.32 -16.70
C ALA A 1123 39.11 -20.45 -18.08
N TRP A 1124 39.42 -21.47 -18.87
CA TRP A 1124 38.81 -21.76 -20.17
C TRP A 1124 37.33 -22.16 -20.09
N CYS A 1125 36.56 -21.74 -21.10
CA CYS A 1125 35.17 -22.14 -21.29
C CYS A 1125 35.09 -23.57 -21.84
N CYS A 1126 34.43 -24.47 -21.10
CA CYS A 1126 34.24 -25.87 -21.49
C CYS A 1126 33.37 -26.07 -22.76
N MET A 1127 32.63 -25.04 -23.19
CA MET A 1127 31.81 -25.10 -24.40
C MET A 1127 32.61 -24.76 -25.66
N CYS A 1128 33.16 -23.53 -25.77
CA CYS A 1128 33.90 -23.12 -26.98
C CYS A 1128 35.40 -23.44 -26.94
N LYS A 1129 35.96 -23.78 -25.77
CA LYS A 1129 37.40 -24.04 -25.54
C LYS A 1129 38.35 -22.89 -25.94
N ASN A 1130 37.82 -21.74 -26.39
CA ASN A 1130 38.57 -20.58 -26.91
C ASN A 1130 38.54 -19.34 -25.99
N GLY A 1131 37.56 -19.23 -25.08
CA GLY A 1131 37.34 -18.03 -24.26
C GLY A 1131 37.43 -18.27 -22.75
N TRP A 1132 37.44 -17.19 -21.96
CA TRP A 1132 37.37 -17.25 -20.50
C TRP A 1132 35.94 -17.54 -20.03
N GLU A 1133 35.75 -18.50 -19.10
CA GLU A 1133 34.43 -18.85 -18.57
C GLU A 1133 33.93 -17.79 -17.58
N THR A 1134 33.24 -16.78 -18.11
CA THR A 1134 32.43 -15.83 -17.35
C THR A 1134 30.95 -16.11 -17.56
N GLY A 1135 30.08 -15.67 -16.65
CA GLY A 1135 28.64 -15.88 -16.79
C GLY A 1135 28.04 -15.25 -18.06
N ASP A 1136 28.48 -14.05 -18.42
CA ASP A 1136 28.05 -13.36 -19.63
C ASP A 1136 28.59 -14.06 -20.90
N HIS A 1137 29.84 -14.51 -20.89
CA HIS A 1137 30.39 -15.30 -22.00
C HIS A 1137 29.64 -16.64 -22.15
N LEU A 1138 29.46 -17.39 -21.08
CA LEU A 1138 28.82 -18.71 -21.10
C LEU A 1138 27.38 -18.66 -21.64
N LEU A 1139 26.62 -17.63 -21.25
CA LEU A 1139 25.19 -17.54 -21.55
C LEU A 1139 24.85 -16.73 -22.80
N LEU A 1140 25.72 -15.82 -23.24
CA LEU A 1140 25.46 -14.92 -24.37
C LEU A 1140 26.49 -15.04 -25.49
N HIS A 1141 27.79 -14.93 -25.17
CA HIS A 1141 28.83 -14.68 -26.17
C HIS A 1141 29.65 -15.90 -26.59
N CYS A 1142 29.44 -17.05 -25.95
CA CYS A 1142 30.08 -18.31 -26.32
C CYS A 1142 29.60 -18.75 -27.71
N GLU A 1143 30.47 -19.28 -28.56
CA GLU A 1143 30.10 -19.73 -29.92
C GLU A 1143 28.86 -20.63 -29.93
N VAL A 1144 28.76 -21.57 -28.99
CA VAL A 1144 27.60 -22.46 -28.82
C VAL A 1144 26.35 -21.69 -28.38
N ALA A 1145 26.50 -20.72 -27.47
CA ALA A 1145 25.40 -19.89 -26.99
C ALA A 1145 24.88 -18.96 -28.09
N THR A 1146 25.77 -18.27 -28.80
CA THR A 1146 25.46 -17.38 -29.92
C THR A 1146 24.75 -18.13 -31.05
N ALA A 1147 25.17 -19.36 -31.36
CA ALA A 1147 24.49 -20.21 -32.33
C ALA A 1147 23.06 -20.57 -31.89
N LEU A 1148 22.85 -20.88 -30.60
CA LEU A 1148 21.53 -21.21 -30.06
C LEU A 1148 20.61 -19.98 -29.99
N TRP A 1149 21.14 -18.80 -29.67
CA TRP A 1149 20.42 -17.53 -29.79
C TRP A 1149 20.07 -17.20 -31.24
N GLY A 1150 20.98 -17.44 -32.18
CA GLY A 1150 20.75 -17.31 -33.63
C GLY A 1150 19.60 -18.19 -34.12
N PHE A 1151 19.52 -19.43 -33.62
CA PHE A 1151 18.39 -20.32 -33.89
C PHE A 1151 17.05 -19.77 -33.39
N VAL A 1152 17.02 -19.20 -32.18
CA VAL A 1152 15.82 -18.51 -31.65
C VAL A 1152 15.43 -17.33 -32.52
N PHE A 1153 16.39 -16.51 -32.95
CA PHE A 1153 16.10 -15.34 -33.79
C PHE A 1153 15.48 -15.75 -35.13
N GLN A 1154 15.96 -16.86 -35.72
CA GLN A 1154 15.35 -17.46 -36.91
C GLN A 1154 13.94 -17.99 -36.65
N MET A 1155 13.72 -18.68 -35.51
CA MET A 1155 12.40 -19.22 -35.16
C MET A 1155 11.30 -18.17 -34.99
N PHE A 1156 11.67 -16.96 -34.53
CA PHE A 1156 10.72 -15.86 -34.26
C PHE A 1156 10.80 -14.73 -35.31
N GLY A 1157 11.49 -14.93 -36.43
CA GLY A 1157 11.62 -13.92 -37.49
C GLY A 1157 12.26 -12.58 -37.04
N SER A 1158 13.06 -12.60 -35.96
CA SER A 1158 13.55 -11.39 -35.30
C SER A 1158 15.02 -11.12 -35.60
N GLN A 1159 15.41 -9.85 -35.69
CA GLN A 1159 16.81 -9.43 -35.68
C GLN A 1159 17.14 -8.78 -34.35
N TRP A 1160 18.10 -9.33 -33.61
CA TRP A 1160 18.44 -8.89 -32.27
C TRP A 1160 19.95 -8.79 -32.06
N VAL A 1161 20.39 -7.78 -31.31
CA VAL A 1161 21.80 -7.62 -30.92
C VAL A 1161 21.96 -8.05 -29.47
N LEU A 1162 22.79 -9.06 -29.21
CA LEU A 1162 23.06 -9.53 -27.85
C LEU A 1162 23.86 -8.47 -27.07
N PRO A 1163 23.35 -7.98 -25.92
CA PRO A 1163 24.06 -6.99 -25.11
C PRO A 1163 25.22 -7.61 -24.35
N ALA A 1164 26.08 -6.76 -23.77
CA ALA A 1164 27.27 -7.21 -23.07
C ALA A 1164 26.97 -8.07 -21.83
N LYS A 1165 25.86 -7.81 -21.12
CA LYS A 1165 25.51 -8.47 -19.86
C LYS A 1165 24.15 -9.15 -19.90
N VAL A 1166 24.03 -10.24 -19.14
CA VAL A 1166 22.77 -10.99 -18.97
C VAL A 1166 21.62 -10.13 -18.42
N ILE A 1167 21.92 -9.20 -17.50
CA ILE A 1167 20.90 -8.31 -16.93
C ILE A 1167 20.34 -7.34 -17.97
N ASP A 1168 21.18 -6.85 -18.88
CA ASP A 1168 20.78 -5.92 -19.94
C ASP A 1168 19.94 -6.65 -20.99
N LEU A 1169 20.25 -7.92 -21.28
CA LEU A 1169 19.42 -8.78 -22.13
C LEU A 1169 18.02 -8.92 -21.53
N LEU A 1170 17.92 -9.33 -20.26
CA LEU A 1170 16.63 -9.52 -19.59
C LEU A 1170 15.83 -8.21 -19.47
N PHE A 1171 16.50 -7.05 -19.43
CA PHE A 1171 15.86 -5.74 -19.41
C PHE A 1171 15.31 -5.36 -20.79
N GLY A 1172 16.11 -5.52 -21.86
CA GLY A 1172 15.70 -5.20 -23.22
C GLY A 1172 14.70 -6.19 -23.82
N TRP A 1173 14.73 -7.46 -23.39
CA TRP A 1173 13.90 -8.53 -23.95
C TRP A 1173 12.44 -8.48 -23.52
N PHE A 1174 12.17 -8.05 -22.28
CA PHE A 1174 10.86 -8.17 -21.64
C PHE A 1174 9.80 -7.34 -22.37
N ASN A 1175 8.75 -8.00 -22.88
CA ASN A 1175 7.67 -7.41 -23.69
C ASN A 1175 8.13 -6.72 -24.99
N GLY A 1176 9.25 -7.13 -25.58
CA GLY A 1176 9.77 -6.55 -26.83
C GLY A 1176 8.79 -6.55 -28.02
N PHE A 1177 7.81 -7.45 -28.06
CA PHE A 1177 6.79 -7.55 -29.12
C PHE A 1177 5.42 -6.94 -28.79
N GLY A 1178 5.28 -6.22 -27.66
CA GLY A 1178 3.98 -5.69 -27.20
C GLY A 1178 3.11 -6.73 -26.47
N LYS A 1179 1.89 -6.36 -26.05
CA LYS A 1179 1.03 -7.18 -25.15
C LYS A 1179 0.33 -8.38 -25.80
N HIS A 1180 0.30 -8.49 -27.14
CA HIS A 1180 -0.58 -9.44 -27.83
C HIS A 1180 0.04 -10.81 -28.18
N SER A 1181 1.30 -11.08 -27.79
CA SER A 1181 1.93 -12.41 -27.95
C SER A 1181 3.20 -12.59 -27.08
N SER A 1182 3.29 -11.91 -25.93
CA SER A 1182 4.54 -11.80 -25.17
C SER A 1182 4.86 -12.96 -24.22
N ASP A 1183 3.93 -13.88 -23.94
CA ASP A 1183 4.13 -14.88 -22.88
C ASP A 1183 5.19 -15.94 -23.24
N ILE A 1184 5.13 -16.51 -24.45
CA ILE A 1184 6.14 -17.48 -24.93
C ILE A 1184 7.47 -16.76 -25.19
N TRP A 1185 7.44 -15.56 -25.78
CA TRP A 1185 8.64 -14.76 -26.01
C TRP A 1185 9.41 -14.47 -24.71
N ASN A 1186 8.68 -14.09 -23.65
CA ASN A 1186 9.29 -13.81 -22.35
C ASN A 1186 9.88 -15.07 -21.68
N LEU A 1187 9.44 -16.29 -22.04
CA LEU A 1187 9.99 -17.56 -21.55
C LEU A 1187 11.33 -17.94 -22.18
N VAL A 1188 11.59 -17.48 -23.41
CA VAL A 1188 12.75 -17.89 -24.22
C VAL A 1188 14.09 -17.68 -23.51
N PRO A 1189 14.41 -16.49 -22.95
CA PRO A 1189 15.70 -16.29 -22.30
C PRO A 1189 15.90 -17.20 -21.10
N LEU A 1190 14.83 -17.44 -20.34
CA LEU A 1190 14.88 -18.25 -19.13
C LEU A 1190 15.18 -19.71 -19.45
N CYS A 1191 14.52 -20.26 -20.48
CA CYS A 1191 14.69 -21.64 -20.91
C CYS A 1191 16.02 -21.87 -21.62
N LEU A 1192 16.45 -20.93 -22.48
CA LEU A 1192 17.70 -21.04 -23.22
C LEU A 1192 18.91 -20.99 -22.30
N MET A 1193 18.98 -20.00 -21.40
CA MET A 1193 20.08 -19.88 -20.44
C MET A 1193 20.15 -21.08 -19.49
N TRP A 1194 19.01 -21.67 -19.11
CA TRP A 1194 18.98 -22.89 -18.33
C TRP A 1194 19.51 -24.10 -19.11
N SER A 1195 19.18 -24.20 -20.39
CA SER A 1195 19.66 -25.28 -21.27
C SER A 1195 21.18 -25.24 -21.45
N LEU A 1196 21.74 -24.05 -21.67
CA LEU A 1196 23.19 -23.82 -21.72
C LEU A 1196 23.87 -24.19 -20.39
N TRP A 1197 23.24 -23.84 -19.26
CA TRP A 1197 23.77 -24.18 -17.94
C TRP A 1197 23.77 -25.70 -17.67
N GLN A 1198 22.73 -26.42 -18.12
CA GLN A 1198 22.70 -27.87 -18.01
C GLN A 1198 23.78 -28.52 -18.87
N GLU A 1199 23.94 -28.09 -20.11
CA GLU A 1199 24.98 -28.60 -21.02
C GLU A 1199 26.39 -28.40 -20.43
N ARG A 1200 26.67 -27.20 -19.92
CA ARG A 1200 27.93 -26.91 -19.23
C ARG A 1200 28.18 -27.86 -18.05
N ASN A 1201 27.16 -28.14 -17.24
CA ASN A 1201 27.30 -29.06 -16.10
C ASN A 1201 27.49 -30.51 -16.54
N SER A 1202 26.81 -30.97 -17.60
CA SER A 1202 27.03 -32.31 -18.15
C SER A 1202 28.45 -32.49 -18.68
N ARG A 1203 29.02 -31.48 -19.34
CA ARG A 1203 30.41 -31.50 -19.82
C ARG A 1203 31.42 -31.54 -18.68
N ILE A 1204 31.18 -30.82 -17.59
CA ILE A 1204 32.16 -30.71 -16.49
C ILE A 1204 32.06 -31.85 -15.48
N PHE A 1205 30.85 -32.29 -15.14
CA PHE A 1205 30.63 -33.25 -14.06
C PHE A 1205 30.33 -34.66 -14.54
N GLU A 1206 29.84 -34.82 -15.77
CA GLU A 1206 29.48 -36.13 -16.35
C GLU A 1206 30.33 -36.50 -17.56
N ASP A 1207 31.23 -35.62 -18.01
CA ASP A 1207 32.05 -35.76 -19.22
C ASP A 1207 31.23 -36.10 -20.47
N LYS A 1208 30.00 -35.55 -20.56
CA LYS A 1208 29.07 -35.75 -21.68
C LYS A 1208 28.95 -34.47 -22.49
N GLU A 1209 29.29 -34.55 -23.77
CA GLU A 1209 29.10 -33.48 -24.75
C GLU A 1209 27.95 -33.85 -25.70
N LYS A 1210 26.90 -33.04 -25.73
CA LYS A 1210 25.77 -33.24 -26.65
C LYS A 1210 26.06 -32.57 -28.00
N SER A 1211 25.55 -33.17 -29.08
CA SER A 1211 25.57 -32.51 -30.38
C SER A 1211 24.69 -31.26 -30.35
N PHE A 1212 25.00 -30.28 -31.20
CA PHE A 1212 24.23 -29.03 -31.28
C PHE A 1212 22.73 -29.29 -31.58
N LEU A 1213 22.43 -30.31 -32.41
CA LEU A 1213 21.06 -30.72 -32.71
C LEU A 1213 20.30 -31.17 -31.45
N HIS A 1214 20.93 -32.00 -30.61
CA HIS A 1214 20.33 -32.42 -29.32
C HIS A 1214 20.12 -31.25 -28.37
N LEU A 1215 20.99 -30.24 -28.40
CA LEU A 1215 20.85 -29.03 -27.58
C LEU A 1215 19.65 -28.18 -28.05
N GLN A 1216 19.45 -28.06 -29.37
CA GLN A 1216 18.27 -27.40 -29.95
C GLN A 1216 16.98 -28.13 -29.55
N GLU A 1217 16.94 -29.46 -29.71
CA GLU A 1217 15.79 -30.28 -29.32
C GLU A 1217 15.46 -30.16 -27.83
N TYR A 1218 16.49 -30.19 -26.97
CA TYR A 1218 16.31 -30.04 -25.53
C TYR A 1218 15.74 -28.66 -25.16
N PHE A 1219 16.26 -27.59 -25.75
CA PHE A 1219 15.76 -26.24 -25.54
C PHE A 1219 14.29 -26.10 -25.99
N VAL A 1220 13.96 -26.57 -27.19
CA VAL A 1220 12.60 -26.50 -27.74
C VAL A 1220 11.64 -27.34 -26.90
N GLY A 1221 12.04 -28.53 -26.47
CA GLY A 1221 11.27 -29.37 -25.55
C GLY A 1221 10.99 -28.68 -24.23
N LEU A 1222 12.00 -28.06 -23.63
CA LEU A 1222 11.83 -27.30 -22.38
C LEU A 1222 10.88 -26.10 -22.55
N LEU A 1223 11.00 -25.37 -23.66
CA LEU A 1223 10.14 -24.23 -23.98
C LEU A 1223 8.68 -24.68 -24.19
N TYR A 1224 8.47 -25.79 -24.89
CA TYR A 1224 7.15 -26.41 -25.10
C TYR A 1224 6.52 -26.84 -23.78
N ASP A 1225 7.24 -27.58 -22.94
CA ASP A 1225 6.75 -28.05 -21.65
C ASP A 1225 6.36 -26.88 -20.72
N CYS A 1226 7.20 -25.84 -20.67
CA CYS A 1226 6.90 -24.65 -19.89
C CYS A 1226 5.66 -23.93 -20.43
N SER A 1227 5.54 -23.77 -21.75
CA SER A 1227 4.40 -23.09 -22.39
C SER A 1227 3.10 -23.86 -22.18
N ARG A 1228 3.13 -25.19 -22.32
CA ARG A 1228 1.97 -26.07 -22.12
C ARG A 1228 1.51 -26.08 -20.66
N SER A 1229 2.44 -26.12 -19.70
CA SER A 1229 2.11 -26.15 -18.27
C SER A 1229 1.32 -24.92 -17.78
N TRP A 1230 1.42 -23.80 -18.50
CA TRP A 1230 0.74 -22.54 -18.17
C TRP A 1230 -0.36 -22.16 -19.17
N GLY A 1231 -0.65 -23.01 -20.15
CA GLY A 1231 -1.71 -22.78 -21.14
C GLY A 1231 -1.39 -21.72 -22.19
N PHE A 1232 -0.10 -21.45 -22.46
CA PHE A 1232 0.31 -20.46 -23.47
C PHE A 1232 0.28 -20.98 -24.90
N THR A 1233 0.16 -22.30 -25.08
CA THR A 1233 0.04 -22.93 -26.40
C THR A 1233 -1.05 -23.99 -26.38
N THR A 1234 -1.79 -24.09 -27.48
CA THR A 1234 -2.76 -25.14 -27.76
C THR A 1234 -2.17 -26.30 -28.58
N ALA A 1235 -0.88 -26.22 -28.96
CA ALA A 1235 -0.23 -27.21 -29.80
C ALA A 1235 -0.18 -28.59 -29.10
N SER A 1236 -0.63 -29.61 -29.83
CA SER A 1236 -0.74 -30.98 -29.33
C SER A 1236 0.58 -31.75 -29.40
N SER A 1237 1.52 -31.28 -30.23
CA SER A 1237 2.86 -31.86 -30.43
C SER A 1237 3.95 -30.80 -30.49
N LEU A 1238 5.21 -31.22 -30.28
CA LEU A 1238 6.38 -30.35 -30.35
C LEU A 1238 6.63 -29.81 -31.77
N LEU A 1239 6.31 -30.62 -32.80
CA LEU A 1239 6.44 -30.20 -34.20
C LEU A 1239 5.43 -29.09 -34.53
N GLU A 1240 4.17 -29.26 -34.14
CA GLU A 1240 3.11 -28.26 -34.30
C GLU A 1240 3.44 -26.95 -33.55
N PHE A 1241 4.06 -27.07 -32.37
CA PHE A 1241 4.53 -25.92 -31.59
C PHE A 1241 5.60 -25.12 -32.34
N VAL A 1242 6.63 -25.77 -32.89
CA VAL A 1242 7.69 -25.08 -33.63
C VAL A 1242 7.14 -24.38 -34.88
N VAL A 1243 6.23 -25.03 -35.62
CA VAL A 1243 5.57 -24.44 -36.79
C VAL A 1243 4.75 -23.20 -36.37
N SER A 1244 4.06 -23.25 -35.23
CA SER A 1244 3.25 -22.11 -34.73
C SER A 1244 4.07 -20.87 -34.39
N LEU A 1245 5.36 -21.02 -34.07
CA LEU A 1245 6.25 -19.90 -33.76
C LEU A 1245 6.77 -19.19 -35.03
N ASN A 1246 6.71 -19.87 -36.18
CA ASN A 1246 7.24 -19.42 -37.46
C ASN A 1246 6.27 -18.54 -38.27
N VAL A 1247 5.05 -18.30 -37.75
CA VAL A 1247 3.95 -17.59 -38.43
C VAL A 1247 3.75 -16.15 -37.93
N VAL A 1248 4.67 -15.62 -37.11
CA VAL A 1248 4.60 -14.26 -36.55
C VAL A 1248 5.51 -13.29 -37.30
#